data_AF-A0A914YD01-F1
#
_entry.id   AF-A0A914YD01-F1
#
_cell.length_a   1.000
_cell.length_b   1.000
_cell.length_c   1.000
_cell.angle_alpha   90.00
_cell.angle_beta   90.00
_cell.angle_gamma   90.00
#
_symmetry.space_group_name_H-M   'P 1'
#
loop_
_entity.id
_entity.type
_entity.pdbx_description
1 polymer ?
#
loop_
_entity_poly.entity_id
_entity_poly.type
_entity_poly.pdbx_seq_one_letter_code
_entity_poly.pdbx_strand_id
1 'polypeptide(L)'
;MGLGGAIAAGIVGGSAIGISVMTLPFVTPAFRRICIPYVPASSQQIKNVMQLLNRVEKPVDPVIDLGSGDGRVDLATMKFGEQLVSHLTPEWRKQYIRYEELKAMLYNMMLEAPTEEESREQYISQMDETFFAECEKELTKINLFFGQKIAEAQGKFHELNSELQIFKEMLENRQSAVTTGGSGLRSRFTGNAAANNKIPKEHTKTAQQLKLAFSEFYLSLVLVQNFQQLNSTGFRKILKKHDKIMINERGLDWRINRIEKSSFFLNRDIETLISNVETSVINDLEGGNRQAGMKRLKVPPLSEKQHAGTTFALGLFLGIFIVLALAIILTYFGFNVRPNEPKWVAVRLFRGFFLFLLSVFLCGLNMYGWTTAGVNHVLIFEIDPRHHLTYQSVMQIAAFMFMLWAIAVLGYLYAHYLGLSPFFFPLALMIVFMLILFNPIKKPEFIFQRSSRFWLIKHCLKCFTAPFHFVTFTDFWLGDQMNSLSTVFLDFQYFICFYTTEVDYSNFSFNVRTMNVTEGPIPYGYVDLSTGNDTCMNTAGIRAFVSIIPASVRFFQCLRRYRDTRRAHPHLVNAGKYSTTYLVVLTHSLNRWATANNPADTSIFFYLWVASYILSFTYTFLWDVFMDWGLIDPRAPKEAPFLREEMIYGTKWFYYFGIIEDFVLRLSWVMNVSLGEAWLLNGDMLTCLMSPLEVFRRFIWNYLRLENEHVNNCGQFRAVRDISVKPIRKGDLESLLAKIDQPDGVTHRGIDLRERVKKHKKAKREQRQLLKRSRIARIVVECAKRGVSAVGVELNLPLIIYSKYSARRNNVSKYAKFYRRNILKTDLTAYRTAILFGAESMVEMLAPKLDEMNVDSHIIMCRFPMPSNTRWKLLEYEGEGIDAAWLYKKSNEIVKRDDSFSC
;
A
#
# COMPACT_ATOMS: atom_id res chain seq x y z
N MET A 1 32.63 11.83 -24.23
CA MET A 1 32.47 11.24 -22.88
C MET A 1 33.85 10.91 -22.33
N GLY A 2 34.20 11.38 -21.14
CA GLY A 2 35.30 10.74 -20.39
C GLY A 2 34.82 9.38 -19.86
N LEU A 3 35.70 8.38 -19.90
CA LEU A 3 35.39 6.99 -19.52
C LEU A 3 34.72 6.91 -18.12
N GLY A 4 35.18 7.72 -17.16
CA GLY A 4 34.61 7.77 -15.81
C GLY A 4 33.17 8.29 -15.73
N GLY A 5 32.79 9.26 -16.58
CA GLY A 5 31.42 9.79 -16.62
C GLY A 5 30.44 8.82 -17.29
N ALA A 6 30.91 8.08 -18.29
CA ALA A 6 30.15 6.98 -18.90
C ALA A 6 29.90 5.84 -17.92
N ILE A 7 30.92 5.50 -17.13
CA ILE A 7 30.85 4.48 -16.09
C ILE A 7 29.92 4.94 -14.96
N ALA A 8 30.01 6.18 -14.48
CA ALA A 8 29.12 6.69 -13.42
C ALA A 8 27.66 6.79 -13.87
N ALA A 9 27.38 7.29 -15.08
CA ALA A 9 26.02 7.32 -15.64
C ALA A 9 25.49 5.92 -15.94
N GLY A 10 26.35 5.01 -16.40
CA GLY A 10 26.04 3.59 -16.61
C GLY A 10 25.79 2.83 -15.30
N ILE A 11 26.54 3.14 -14.24
CA ILE A 11 26.33 2.59 -12.90
C ILE A 11 25.04 3.16 -12.30
N VAL A 12 24.79 4.47 -12.36
CA VAL A 12 23.58 5.06 -11.77
C VAL A 12 22.33 4.68 -12.55
N GLY A 13 22.37 4.75 -13.89
CA GLY A 13 21.28 4.29 -14.75
C GLY A 13 21.08 2.78 -14.67
N GLY A 14 22.16 2.00 -14.64
CA GLY A 14 22.13 0.56 -14.46
C GLY A 14 21.72 0.11 -13.05
N SER A 15 22.00 0.91 -12.02
CA SER A 15 21.53 0.71 -10.65
C SER A 15 20.08 1.11 -10.52
N ALA A 16 19.63 2.20 -11.15
CA ALA A 16 18.23 2.59 -11.13
C ALA A 16 17.35 1.61 -11.92
N ILE A 17 17.81 1.13 -13.08
CA ILE A 17 17.15 0.07 -13.85
C ILE A 17 17.28 -1.26 -13.12
N GLY A 18 18.44 -1.57 -12.54
CA GLY A 18 18.70 -2.78 -11.77
C GLY A 18 17.83 -2.84 -10.52
N ILE A 19 17.71 -1.76 -9.75
CA ILE A 19 16.81 -1.61 -8.61
C ILE A 19 15.37 -1.66 -9.12
N SER A 20 15.00 -1.00 -10.22
CA SER A 20 13.63 -1.07 -10.76
C SER A 20 13.24 -2.47 -11.23
N VAL A 21 14.18 -3.22 -11.83
CA VAL A 21 13.99 -4.60 -12.31
C VAL A 21 14.08 -5.60 -11.16
N MET A 22 14.92 -5.35 -10.16
CA MET A 22 15.00 -6.15 -8.93
C MET A 22 13.80 -5.91 -8.04
N THR A 23 13.27 -4.68 -7.98
CA THR A 23 12.04 -4.32 -7.26
C THR A 23 10.78 -4.71 -8.02
N LEU A 24 10.82 -4.85 -9.36
CA LEU A 24 9.66 -5.28 -10.16
C LEU A 24 9.03 -6.59 -9.64
N PRO A 25 9.77 -7.68 -9.31
CA PRO A 25 9.26 -8.87 -8.64
C PRO A 25 8.64 -8.65 -7.26
N PHE A 26 9.04 -7.60 -6.52
CA PHE A 26 8.56 -7.30 -5.17
C PHE A 26 7.39 -6.30 -5.15
N VAL A 27 7.31 -5.43 -6.16
CA VAL A 27 6.23 -4.45 -6.35
C VAL A 27 5.12 -5.03 -7.25
N THR A 28 5.43 -5.92 -8.18
CA THR A 28 4.38 -6.59 -8.99
C THR A 28 3.36 -7.36 -8.15
N PRO A 29 3.68 -8.03 -7.03
CA PRO A 29 2.69 -8.57 -6.09
C PRO A 29 1.72 -7.52 -5.54
N ALA A 30 2.14 -6.27 -5.33
CA ALA A 30 1.27 -5.17 -4.90
C ALA A 30 0.35 -4.67 -6.03
N PHE A 31 0.71 -4.92 -7.29
CA PHE A 31 -0.15 -4.70 -8.47
C PHE A 31 -0.89 -5.97 -8.92
N ARG A 32 -0.67 -7.13 -8.27
CA ARG A 32 -1.42 -8.37 -8.54
C ARG A 32 -2.71 -8.30 -7.77
N ARG A 33 -3.81 -8.02 -8.48
CA ARG A 33 -5.15 -8.18 -7.91
C ARG A 33 -5.39 -9.63 -7.43
N ILE A 34 -4.81 -10.65 -8.07
CA ILE A 34 -4.95 -12.07 -7.66
C ILE A 34 -3.76 -12.92 -8.13
N CYS A 35 -3.23 -13.82 -7.29
CA CYS A 35 -2.23 -14.85 -7.65
C CYS A 35 -2.89 -16.23 -7.78
N ILE A 36 -2.60 -16.99 -8.84
CA ILE A 36 -2.83 -18.44 -8.90
C ILE A 36 -1.50 -19.13 -9.25
N PRO A 37 -1.21 -20.32 -8.71
CA PRO A 37 -0.07 -21.11 -9.15
C PRO A 37 -0.25 -21.61 -10.60
N TYR A 38 0.63 -21.15 -11.49
CA TYR A 38 0.92 -21.79 -12.78
C TYR A 38 1.48 -23.20 -12.52
N VAL A 39 0.86 -24.23 -13.09
CA VAL A 39 1.35 -25.62 -12.98
C VAL A 39 1.76 -26.11 -14.37
N PRO A 40 3.07 -26.24 -14.67
CA PRO A 40 3.52 -26.73 -15.97
C PRO A 40 3.04 -28.18 -16.22
N ALA A 41 2.88 -28.54 -17.49
CA ALA A 41 2.69 -29.93 -17.90
C ALA A 41 3.97 -30.74 -17.59
N SER A 42 3.82 -31.96 -17.11
CA SER A 42 4.96 -32.86 -16.90
C SER A 42 5.50 -33.38 -18.23
N SER A 43 6.75 -33.86 -18.25
CA SER A 43 7.31 -34.52 -19.44
C SER A 43 6.51 -35.77 -19.84
N GLN A 44 5.88 -36.44 -18.88
CA GLN A 44 5.06 -37.62 -19.14
C GLN A 44 3.70 -37.25 -19.77
N GLN A 45 3.06 -36.20 -19.24
CA GLN A 45 1.83 -35.66 -19.81
C GLN A 45 2.03 -35.17 -21.24
N ILE A 46 3.15 -34.51 -21.53
CA ILE A 46 3.49 -34.12 -22.89
C ILE A 46 3.64 -35.36 -23.80
N LYS A 47 4.27 -36.44 -23.33
CA LYS A 47 4.36 -37.69 -24.11
C LYS A 47 2.99 -38.29 -24.40
N ASN A 48 2.12 -38.35 -23.40
CA ASN A 48 0.76 -38.90 -23.53
C ASN A 48 -0.07 -38.07 -24.53
N VAL A 49 -0.03 -36.73 -24.42
CA VAL A 49 -0.68 -35.83 -25.38
C VAL A 49 -0.15 -36.04 -26.80
N MET A 50 1.16 -36.24 -26.97
CA MET A 50 1.75 -36.48 -28.29
C MET A 50 1.37 -37.84 -28.88
N GLN A 51 1.22 -38.87 -28.05
CA GLN A 51 0.73 -40.17 -28.49
C GLN A 51 -0.71 -40.07 -29.00
N LEU A 52 -1.58 -39.37 -28.26
CA LEU A 52 -2.95 -39.12 -28.68
C LEU A 52 -3.03 -38.27 -29.95
N LEU A 53 -2.18 -37.23 -30.09
CA LEU A 53 -2.11 -36.42 -31.31
C LEU A 53 -1.74 -37.26 -32.55
N ASN A 54 -0.84 -38.23 -32.41
CA ASN A 54 -0.45 -39.11 -33.51
C ASN A 54 -1.59 -40.04 -33.99
N ARG A 55 -2.61 -40.27 -33.15
CA ARG A 55 -3.78 -41.09 -33.47
C ARG A 55 -4.91 -40.29 -34.14
N VAL A 56 -4.77 -38.96 -34.26
CA VAL A 56 -5.72 -38.12 -34.99
C VAL A 56 -5.42 -38.20 -36.49
N GLU A 57 -6.36 -38.75 -37.26
CA GLU A 57 -6.22 -38.85 -38.71
C GLU A 57 -6.32 -37.47 -39.39
N LYS A 58 -5.32 -37.15 -40.24
CA LYS A 58 -5.11 -35.90 -41.03
C LYS A 58 -4.53 -34.70 -40.26
N PRO A 59 -3.19 -34.49 -40.27
CA PRO A 59 -2.56 -33.33 -39.65
C PRO A 59 -2.32 -32.21 -40.67
N VAL A 60 -3.36 -31.74 -41.37
CA VAL A 60 -3.21 -30.62 -42.32
C VAL A 60 -3.49 -29.27 -41.67
N ASP A 61 -4.31 -29.24 -40.61
CA ASP A 61 -4.71 -28.01 -39.93
C ASP A 61 -3.85 -27.72 -38.69
N PRO A 62 -3.60 -26.45 -38.34
CA PRO A 62 -2.86 -26.09 -37.15
C PRO A 62 -3.58 -26.55 -35.88
N VAL A 63 -2.84 -27.04 -34.89
CA VAL A 63 -3.36 -27.43 -33.57
C VAL A 63 -3.44 -26.19 -32.67
N ILE A 64 -4.57 -25.96 -32.00
CA ILE A 64 -4.70 -24.86 -31.03
C ILE A 64 -4.54 -25.35 -29.59
N ASP A 65 -3.63 -24.73 -28.83
CA ASP A 65 -3.48 -24.92 -27.38
C ASP A 65 -4.26 -23.82 -26.64
N LEU A 66 -5.35 -24.23 -26.01
CA LEU A 66 -6.30 -23.37 -25.28
C LEU A 66 -5.95 -23.27 -23.78
N GLY A 67 -4.76 -23.70 -23.34
CA GLY A 67 -4.41 -23.82 -21.93
C GLY A 67 -3.05 -23.27 -21.53
N SER A 68 -2.49 -22.30 -22.26
CA SER A 68 -1.10 -21.86 -22.03
C SER A 68 -0.85 -20.92 -20.84
N GLY A 69 -1.90 -20.59 -20.07
CA GLY A 69 -1.82 -19.90 -18.77
C GLY A 69 -3.06 -19.07 -18.40
N ASP A 70 -3.58 -19.28 -17.18
CA ASP A 70 -4.49 -18.38 -16.42
C ASP A 70 -5.83 -17.93 -17.03
N GLY A 71 -6.50 -18.75 -17.85
CA GLY A 71 -7.89 -18.50 -18.24
C GLY A 71 -8.81 -18.19 -17.06
N ARG A 72 -9.11 -16.90 -16.82
CA ARG A 72 -10.11 -16.46 -15.84
C ARG A 72 -11.23 -15.68 -16.49
N VAL A 73 -12.40 -16.26 -16.31
CA VAL A 73 -13.75 -15.71 -16.42
C VAL A 73 -14.00 -14.77 -15.23
N ASP A 74 -14.84 -13.77 -15.46
CA ASP A 74 -15.21 -12.68 -14.56
C ASP A 74 -15.65 -13.11 -13.14
N LEU A 75 -15.45 -12.16 -12.21
CA LEU A 75 -15.88 -12.18 -10.82
C LEU A 75 -17.34 -12.67 -10.62
N ALA A 76 -17.56 -13.85 -10.01
CA ALA A 76 -18.86 -14.15 -9.41
C ALA A 76 -18.87 -15.07 -8.18
N THR A 77 -17.82 -15.86 -7.91
CA THR A 77 -17.85 -16.86 -6.83
C THR A 77 -16.61 -16.84 -5.95
N MET A 78 -16.46 -15.78 -5.13
CA MET A 78 -15.58 -15.84 -3.96
C MET A 78 -16.06 -16.94 -3.02
N LYS A 79 -15.14 -17.78 -2.54
CA LYS A 79 -15.45 -18.80 -1.53
C LYS A 79 -15.74 -18.10 -0.20
N PHE A 80 -16.67 -18.63 0.61
CA PHE A 80 -17.09 -17.98 1.85
C PHE A 80 -15.93 -17.57 2.79
N GLY A 81 -14.86 -18.37 2.89
CA GLY A 81 -13.69 -18.01 3.70
C GLY A 81 -13.00 -16.73 3.23
N GLU A 82 -12.92 -16.51 1.92
CA GLU A 82 -12.36 -15.29 1.32
C GLU A 82 -13.30 -14.09 1.53
N GLN A 83 -14.62 -14.32 1.43
CA GLN A 83 -15.62 -13.29 1.73
C GLN A 83 -15.59 -12.89 3.21
N LEU A 84 -15.51 -13.85 4.13
CA LEU A 84 -15.41 -13.60 5.56
C LEU A 84 -14.20 -12.72 5.86
N VAL A 85 -13.00 -13.12 5.41
CA VAL A 85 -11.75 -12.37 5.61
C VAL A 85 -11.82 -10.94 5.10
N SER A 86 -12.48 -10.70 3.95
CA SER A 86 -12.65 -9.35 3.39
C SER A 86 -13.59 -8.44 4.20
N HIS A 87 -14.51 -9.01 4.98
CA HIS A 87 -15.49 -8.26 5.79
C HIS A 87 -15.12 -8.19 7.29
N LEU A 88 -14.07 -8.90 7.72
CA LEU A 88 -13.63 -8.85 9.12
C LEU A 88 -13.16 -7.45 9.50
N THR A 89 -13.53 -7.03 10.71
CA THR A 89 -12.87 -5.95 11.45
C THR A 89 -11.45 -6.42 11.84
N PRO A 90 -10.39 -6.09 11.09
CA PRO A 90 -8.96 -6.11 11.51
C PRO A 90 -8.65 -6.03 13.01
N GLU A 91 -9.09 -4.98 13.71
CA GLU A 91 -8.82 -4.76 15.15
C GLU A 91 -9.31 -5.94 15.96
N TRP A 92 -10.38 -6.57 15.49
CA TRP A 92 -11.05 -7.68 16.15
C TRP A 92 -10.74 -8.99 15.45
N ARG A 93 -9.79 -9.04 14.50
CA ARG A 93 -9.48 -10.23 13.68
C ARG A 93 -9.25 -11.47 14.56
N LYS A 94 -8.51 -11.30 15.67
CA LYS A 94 -8.25 -12.37 16.65
C LYS A 94 -9.51 -12.84 17.40
N GLN A 95 -10.47 -11.95 17.56
CA GLN A 95 -11.73 -12.16 18.28
C GLN A 95 -12.80 -12.85 17.42
N TYR A 96 -12.68 -12.78 16.09
CA TYR A 96 -13.54 -13.55 15.19
C TYR A 96 -13.24 -15.06 15.28
N ILE A 97 -14.22 -15.85 14.86
CA ILE A 97 -14.09 -17.29 14.72
C ILE A 97 -12.92 -17.64 13.79
N ARG A 98 -12.02 -18.51 14.25
CA ARG A 98 -10.89 -19.03 13.45
C ARG A 98 -11.37 -20.07 12.43
N TYR A 99 -12.18 -19.61 11.49
CA TYR A 99 -12.90 -20.45 10.52
C TYR A 99 -11.96 -21.33 9.69
N GLU A 100 -10.84 -20.81 9.21
CA GLU A 100 -9.89 -21.59 8.40
C GLU A 100 -9.11 -22.61 9.23
N GLU A 101 -8.83 -22.35 10.51
CA GLU A 101 -8.18 -23.32 11.40
C GLU A 101 -9.13 -24.46 11.76
N LEU A 102 -10.37 -24.15 12.16
CA LEU A 102 -11.41 -25.17 12.41
C LEU A 102 -11.68 -26.00 11.16
N LYS A 103 -11.68 -25.36 9.99
CA LYS A 103 -11.84 -26.05 8.70
C LYS A 103 -10.64 -26.94 8.38
N ALA A 104 -9.42 -26.49 8.63
CA ALA A 104 -8.22 -27.31 8.48
C ALA A 104 -8.24 -28.51 9.43
N MET A 105 -8.71 -28.32 10.67
CA MET A 105 -8.88 -29.39 11.65
C MET A 105 -9.83 -30.47 11.12
N LEU A 106 -11.01 -30.11 10.60
CA LEU A 106 -11.95 -31.07 10.00
C LEU A 106 -11.33 -31.86 8.84
N TYR A 107 -10.48 -31.22 8.02
CA TYR A 107 -9.78 -31.92 6.96
C TYR A 107 -8.69 -32.87 7.48
N ASN A 108 -7.99 -32.50 8.57
CA ASN A 108 -6.98 -33.35 9.19
C ASN A 108 -7.61 -34.60 9.84
N MET A 109 -8.75 -34.45 10.53
CA MET A 109 -9.50 -35.59 11.07
C MET A 109 -9.84 -36.61 9.97
N MET A 110 -10.27 -36.13 8.81
CA MET A 110 -10.58 -37.03 7.69
C MET A 110 -9.33 -37.68 7.05
N LEU A 111 -8.18 -37.00 7.12
CA LEU A 111 -6.90 -37.46 6.55
C LEU A 111 -6.24 -38.55 7.40
N GLU A 112 -6.47 -38.51 8.71
CA GLU A 112 -5.86 -39.38 9.72
C GLU A 112 -6.80 -40.50 10.18
N ALA A 113 -8.05 -40.50 9.71
CA ALA A 113 -9.04 -41.54 10.00
C ALA A 113 -8.54 -42.94 9.60
N PRO A 114 -8.57 -43.93 10.53
CA PRO A 114 -8.23 -45.32 10.26
C PRO A 114 -9.10 -45.95 9.15
N THR A 115 -8.55 -46.95 8.47
CA THR A 115 -9.28 -47.74 7.46
C THR A 115 -10.20 -48.80 8.06
N GLU A 116 -9.85 -49.35 9.22
CA GLU A 116 -10.66 -50.30 9.98
C GLU A 116 -11.86 -49.61 10.61
N GLU A 117 -13.03 -50.25 10.55
CA GLU A 117 -14.32 -49.62 10.84
C GLU A 117 -14.52 -49.29 12.33
N GLU A 118 -14.17 -50.22 13.21
CA GLU A 118 -14.32 -50.08 14.67
C GLU A 118 -13.35 -49.04 15.26
N SER A 119 -12.10 -49.04 14.81
CA SER A 119 -11.11 -48.02 15.21
C SER A 119 -11.40 -46.65 14.59
N ARG A 120 -12.05 -46.60 13.43
CA ARG A 120 -12.50 -45.35 12.79
C ARG A 120 -13.63 -44.69 13.56
N GLU A 121 -14.61 -45.44 14.07
CA GLU A 121 -15.69 -44.87 14.87
C GLU A 121 -15.19 -44.30 16.20
N GLN A 122 -14.31 -45.02 16.90
CA GLN A 122 -13.67 -44.53 18.12
C GLN A 122 -12.83 -43.26 17.85
N TYR A 123 -12.05 -43.24 16.77
CA TYR A 123 -11.27 -42.09 16.36
C TYR A 123 -12.16 -40.87 16.02
N ILE A 124 -13.25 -41.07 15.27
CA ILE A 124 -14.20 -40.01 14.94
C ILE A 124 -14.83 -39.44 16.21
N SER A 125 -15.22 -40.28 17.17
CA SER A 125 -15.80 -39.79 18.43
C SER A 125 -14.82 -38.97 19.26
N GLN A 126 -13.55 -39.39 19.34
CA GLN A 126 -12.52 -38.64 20.05
C GLN A 126 -12.19 -37.29 19.37
N MET A 127 -12.21 -37.28 18.04
CA MET A 127 -11.98 -36.06 17.26
C MET A 127 -13.17 -35.10 17.29
N ASP A 128 -14.40 -35.61 17.32
CA ASP A 128 -15.62 -34.81 17.55
C ASP A 128 -15.51 -34.05 18.88
N GLU A 129 -15.12 -34.72 19.97
CA GLU A 129 -14.91 -34.08 21.28
C GLU A 129 -13.86 -32.97 21.20
N THR A 130 -12.76 -33.23 20.51
CA THR A 130 -11.68 -32.24 20.31
C THR A 130 -12.19 -31.02 19.51
N PHE A 131 -12.97 -31.27 18.45
CA PHE A 131 -13.56 -30.23 17.62
C PHE A 131 -14.55 -29.35 18.39
N PHE A 132 -15.46 -29.96 19.14
CA PHE A 132 -16.44 -29.22 19.94
C PHE A 132 -15.79 -28.49 21.12
N ALA A 133 -14.70 -29.02 21.69
CA ALA A 133 -13.91 -28.31 22.69
C ALA A 133 -13.27 -27.03 22.12
N GLU A 134 -12.74 -27.09 20.89
CA GLU A 134 -12.23 -25.89 20.20
C GLU A 134 -13.35 -24.92 19.80
N CYS A 135 -14.53 -25.42 19.40
CA CYS A 135 -15.70 -24.59 19.16
C CYS A 135 -16.17 -23.87 20.44
N GLU A 136 -16.14 -24.54 21.59
CA GLU A 136 -16.49 -23.94 22.90
C GLU A 136 -15.49 -22.85 23.30
N LYS A 137 -14.19 -23.06 23.07
CA LYS A 137 -13.16 -22.02 23.27
C LYS A 137 -13.42 -20.79 22.39
N GLU A 138 -13.70 -21.01 21.11
CA GLU A 138 -14.03 -19.92 20.18
C GLU A 138 -15.32 -19.20 20.58
N LEU A 139 -16.35 -19.94 21.02
CA LEU A 139 -17.62 -19.38 21.48
C LEU A 139 -17.44 -18.54 22.74
N THR A 140 -16.65 -19.02 23.71
CA THR A 140 -16.33 -18.29 24.95
C THR A 140 -15.61 -16.99 24.64
N LYS A 141 -14.59 -17.04 23.76
CA LYS A 141 -13.86 -15.85 23.29
C LYS A 141 -14.81 -14.81 22.68
N ILE A 142 -15.68 -15.24 21.78
CA ILE A 142 -16.64 -14.37 21.09
C ILE A 142 -17.66 -13.77 22.08
N ASN A 143 -18.18 -14.56 23.01
CA ASN A 143 -19.12 -14.11 24.05
C ASN A 143 -18.51 -13.06 24.97
N LEU A 144 -17.29 -13.30 25.48
CA LEU A 144 -16.59 -12.36 26.36
C LEU A 144 -16.33 -11.03 25.65
N PHE A 145 -15.81 -11.09 24.41
CA PHE A 145 -15.53 -9.90 23.62
C PHE A 145 -16.81 -9.11 23.29
N PHE A 146 -17.87 -9.81 22.85
CA PHE A 146 -19.15 -9.17 22.54
C PHE A 146 -19.78 -8.52 23.78
N GLY A 147 -19.81 -9.23 24.91
CA GLY A 147 -20.33 -8.71 26.18
C GLY A 147 -19.58 -7.46 26.63
N GLN A 148 -18.25 -7.47 26.56
CA GLN A 148 -17.42 -6.30 26.86
C GLN A 148 -17.76 -5.11 25.94
N LYS A 149 -17.94 -5.35 24.63
CA LYS A 149 -18.26 -4.28 23.67
C LYS A 149 -19.64 -3.69 23.86
N ILE A 150 -20.63 -4.51 24.23
CA ILE A 150 -21.97 -4.01 24.57
C ILE A 150 -21.92 -3.14 25.83
N ALA A 151 -21.22 -3.57 26.89
CA ALA A 151 -21.08 -2.77 28.11
C ALA A 151 -20.34 -1.44 27.85
N GLU A 152 -19.25 -1.47 27.06
CA GLU A 152 -18.54 -0.26 26.62
C GLU A 152 -19.47 0.67 25.83
N ALA A 153 -20.28 0.10 24.94
CA ALA A 153 -21.21 0.87 24.12
C ALA A 153 -22.33 1.51 24.96
N GLN A 154 -22.90 0.79 25.92
CA GLN A 154 -23.90 1.34 26.85
C GLN A 154 -23.31 2.47 27.69
N GLY A 155 -22.09 2.31 28.21
CA GLY A 155 -21.38 3.35 28.96
C GLY A 155 -21.14 4.61 28.12
N LYS A 156 -20.62 4.43 26.90
CA LYS A 156 -20.40 5.54 25.94
C LYS A 156 -21.69 6.24 25.55
N PHE A 157 -22.78 5.49 25.34
CA PHE A 157 -24.08 6.08 25.04
C PHE A 157 -24.57 6.95 26.21
N HIS A 158 -24.44 6.47 27.45
CA HIS A 158 -24.83 7.24 28.64
C HIS A 158 -23.99 8.52 28.76
N GLU A 159 -22.68 8.45 28.54
CA GLU A 159 -21.78 9.61 28.55
C GLU A 159 -22.15 10.64 27.47
N LEU A 160 -22.34 10.20 26.22
CA LEU A 160 -22.71 11.10 25.13
C LEU A 160 -24.10 11.72 25.32
N ASN A 161 -25.03 10.96 25.90
CA ASN A 161 -26.36 11.46 26.18
C ASN A 161 -26.35 12.47 27.33
N SER A 162 -25.55 12.26 28.39
CA SER A 162 -25.42 13.25 29.46
C SER A 162 -24.78 14.55 28.96
N GLU A 163 -23.75 14.46 28.10
CA GLU A 163 -23.15 15.62 27.43
C GLU A 163 -24.15 16.36 26.54
N LEU A 164 -25.01 15.62 25.83
CA LEU A 164 -26.06 16.18 24.99
C LEU A 164 -27.12 16.93 25.83
N GLN A 165 -27.49 16.39 27.00
CA GLN A 165 -28.43 17.07 27.91
C GLN A 165 -27.85 18.36 28.47
N ILE A 166 -26.59 18.34 28.92
CA ILE A 166 -25.88 19.56 29.37
C ILE A 166 -25.86 20.61 28.25
N PHE A 167 -25.63 20.19 27.01
CA PHE A 167 -25.66 21.07 25.85
C PHE A 167 -27.06 21.67 25.57
N LYS A 168 -28.14 20.87 25.73
CA LYS A 168 -29.53 21.35 25.60
C LYS A 168 -29.89 22.37 26.67
N GLU A 169 -29.59 22.08 27.94
CA GLU A 169 -29.82 23.00 29.06
C GLU A 169 -29.11 24.34 28.84
N MET A 170 -27.89 24.33 28.29
CA MET A 170 -27.18 25.55 27.92
C MET A 170 -27.88 26.36 26.80
N LEU A 171 -28.47 25.68 25.81
CA LEU A 171 -29.21 26.35 24.74
C LEU A 171 -30.50 26.98 25.26
N GLU A 172 -31.23 26.26 26.10
CA GLU A 172 -32.47 26.74 26.74
C GLU A 172 -32.21 27.92 27.67
N ASN A 173 -31.14 27.87 28.47
CA ASN A 173 -30.73 28.99 29.32
C ASN A 173 -30.33 30.23 28.50
N ARG A 174 -29.70 30.04 27.33
CA ARG A 174 -29.40 31.16 26.41
C ARG A 174 -30.66 31.74 25.77
N GLN A 175 -31.62 30.92 25.37
CA GLN A 175 -32.89 31.40 24.80
C GLN A 175 -33.76 32.10 25.85
N SER A 176 -33.79 31.58 27.08
CA SER A 176 -34.53 32.19 28.20
C SER A 176 -33.96 33.55 28.61
N ALA A 177 -32.63 33.72 28.58
CA ALA A 177 -31.97 35.00 28.82
C ALA A 177 -32.23 36.04 27.72
N VAL A 178 -32.48 35.61 26.49
CA VAL A 178 -32.84 36.51 25.37
C VAL A 178 -34.32 36.92 25.45
N THR A 179 -35.20 36.05 25.98
CA THR A 179 -36.65 36.30 26.04
C THR A 179 -37.07 37.15 27.25
N THR A 180 -36.25 37.20 28.32
CA THR A 180 -36.50 38.02 29.52
C THR A 180 -35.70 39.33 29.58
N GLY A 181 -34.86 39.61 28.58
CA GLY A 181 -34.03 40.82 28.51
C GLY A 181 -34.68 41.96 27.73
N GLY A 182 -35.63 42.65 28.35
CA GLY A 182 -36.07 43.97 27.90
C GLY A 182 -34.90 44.97 27.83
N SER A 183 -34.95 45.86 26.84
CA SER A 183 -33.98 46.92 26.56
C SER A 183 -33.45 47.61 27.83
N GLY A 184 -32.13 47.53 28.08
CA GLY A 184 -31.54 48.19 29.24
C GLY A 184 -30.03 48.39 29.11
N LEU A 185 -29.63 49.55 28.60
CA LEU A 185 -28.25 50.06 28.54
C LEU A 185 -27.60 50.28 29.94
N ARG A 186 -28.25 49.84 31.03
CA ARG A 186 -27.93 50.19 32.42
C ARG A 186 -27.17 49.13 33.22
N SER A 187 -27.02 47.90 32.70
CA SER A 187 -26.32 46.81 33.42
C SER A 187 -24.78 46.86 33.35
N ARG A 188 -24.19 47.84 32.67
CA ARG A 188 -22.73 47.89 32.45
C ARG A 188 -21.92 48.60 33.55
N PHE A 189 -22.57 49.16 34.58
CA PHE A 189 -21.89 50.02 35.57
C PHE A 189 -21.97 49.61 37.04
N THR A 190 -22.60 48.48 37.38
CA THR A 190 -22.55 47.96 38.76
C THR A 190 -21.73 46.67 38.79
N GLY A 191 -20.45 46.83 39.12
CA GLY A 191 -19.55 45.72 39.42
C GLY A 191 -19.83 45.08 40.78
N ASN A 192 -19.41 43.82 40.88
CA ASN A 192 -19.02 43.12 42.10
C ASN A 192 -20.06 42.94 43.21
N ALA A 193 -20.91 41.91 43.09
CA ALA A 193 -21.39 41.09 44.22
C ALA A 193 -22.21 39.88 43.75
N ALA A 194 -21.58 38.90 43.08
CA ALA A 194 -22.16 37.56 42.92
C ALA A 194 -21.05 36.56 42.52
N ALA A 195 -20.09 36.37 43.42
CA ALA A 195 -19.25 35.18 43.41
C ALA A 195 -20.03 34.05 44.09
N ASN A 196 -20.65 33.16 43.29
CA ASN A 196 -20.71 31.71 43.53
C ASN A 196 -21.63 31.04 42.52
N ASN A 197 -21.02 30.57 41.43
CA ASN A 197 -21.34 29.37 40.65
C ASN A 197 -20.69 29.50 39.26
N LYS A 198 -19.36 29.55 39.24
CA LYS A 198 -18.60 29.26 38.02
C LYS A 198 -18.62 27.74 37.82
N ILE A 199 -19.60 27.25 37.08
CA ILE A 199 -19.45 25.97 36.40
C ILE A 199 -18.24 26.13 35.44
N PRO A 200 -17.24 25.22 35.44
CA PRO A 200 -16.05 25.39 34.62
C PRO A 200 -16.43 25.36 33.13
N LYS A 201 -16.17 26.46 32.41
CA LYS A 201 -16.34 26.59 30.96
C LYS A 201 -15.38 25.71 30.13
N GLU A 202 -14.58 24.86 30.76
CA GLU A 202 -13.44 24.19 30.15
C GLU A 202 -13.77 22.85 29.48
N HIS A 203 -14.98 22.29 29.67
CA HIS A 203 -15.34 20.95 29.16
C HIS A 203 -16.62 20.84 28.32
N THR A 204 -17.32 21.93 28.00
CA THR A 204 -18.54 21.83 27.17
C THR A 204 -18.20 21.66 25.70
N LYS A 205 -18.39 20.45 25.17
CA LYS A 205 -18.21 20.15 23.74
C LYS A 205 -19.13 21.02 22.87
N THR A 206 -18.58 21.52 21.78
CA THR A 206 -19.32 22.31 20.77
C THR A 206 -20.34 21.40 20.06
N ALA A 207 -21.42 21.95 19.52
CA ALA A 207 -22.41 21.19 18.73
C ALA A 207 -21.77 20.32 17.62
N GLN A 208 -20.69 20.81 16.99
CA GLN A 208 -19.93 20.06 15.99
C GLN A 208 -19.15 18.87 16.58
N GLN A 209 -18.59 19.02 17.79
CA GLN A 209 -17.85 17.96 18.49
C GLN A 209 -18.80 16.85 18.97
N LEU A 210 -19.98 17.21 19.48
CA LEU A 210 -21.06 16.27 19.80
C LEU A 210 -21.51 15.51 18.54
N LYS A 211 -21.76 16.22 17.43
CA LYS A 211 -22.12 15.60 16.14
C LYS A 211 -21.06 14.63 15.63
N LEU A 212 -19.78 14.90 15.83
CA LEU A 212 -18.69 14.01 15.46
C LEU A 212 -18.67 12.77 16.38
N ALA A 213 -18.75 12.98 17.70
CA ALA A 213 -18.72 11.91 18.69
C ALA A 213 -19.88 10.90 18.52
N PHE A 214 -21.11 11.38 18.26
CA PHE A 214 -22.24 10.51 17.94
C PHE A 214 -22.06 9.75 16.62
N SER A 215 -21.38 10.33 15.63
CA SER A 215 -21.09 9.67 14.35
C SER A 215 -20.07 8.55 14.50
N GLU A 216 -19.01 8.77 15.28
CA GLU A 216 -18.00 7.74 15.61
C GLU A 216 -18.62 6.63 16.46
N PHE A 217 -19.45 6.99 17.42
CA PHE A 217 -20.17 6.03 18.25
C PHE A 217 -21.11 5.16 17.41
N TYR A 218 -21.91 5.75 16.52
CA TYR A 218 -22.78 5.00 15.61
C TYR A 218 -22.00 4.02 14.73
N LEU A 219 -20.84 4.43 14.18
CA LEU A 219 -19.97 3.53 13.42
C LEU A 219 -19.51 2.34 14.28
N SER A 220 -19.12 2.59 15.54
CA SER A 220 -18.72 1.52 16.46
C SER A 220 -19.82 0.50 16.71
N LEU A 221 -21.08 0.94 16.84
CA LEU A 221 -22.23 0.06 17.02
C LEU A 221 -22.48 -0.81 15.78
N VAL A 222 -22.38 -0.22 14.57
CA VAL A 222 -22.51 -0.95 13.31
C VAL A 222 -21.43 -2.02 13.16
N LEU A 223 -20.19 -1.73 13.58
CA LEU A 223 -19.12 -2.73 13.57
C LEU A 223 -19.43 -3.89 14.52
N VAL A 224 -19.92 -3.62 15.74
CA VAL A 224 -20.33 -4.67 16.70
C VAL A 224 -21.47 -5.53 16.14
N GLN A 225 -22.45 -4.90 15.47
CA GLN A 225 -23.52 -5.62 14.78
C GLN A 225 -22.97 -6.54 13.67
N ASN A 226 -22.03 -6.05 12.86
CA ASN A 226 -21.38 -6.88 11.84
C ASN A 226 -20.58 -8.03 12.47
N PHE A 227 -19.91 -7.79 13.59
CA PHE A 227 -19.19 -8.83 14.34
C PHE A 227 -20.13 -9.96 14.79
N GLN A 228 -21.28 -9.62 15.35
CA GLN A 228 -22.32 -10.58 15.76
C GLN A 228 -22.78 -11.44 14.56
N GLN A 229 -23.14 -10.79 13.45
CA GLN A 229 -23.66 -11.46 12.25
C GLN A 229 -22.63 -12.38 11.58
N LEU A 230 -21.39 -11.91 11.43
CA LEU A 230 -20.32 -12.68 10.78
C LEU A 230 -19.92 -13.91 11.60
N ASN A 231 -19.80 -13.78 12.93
CA ASN A 231 -19.47 -14.91 13.80
C ASN A 231 -20.60 -15.94 13.86
N SER A 232 -21.86 -15.48 13.97
CA SER A 232 -23.04 -16.34 13.89
C SER A 232 -23.07 -17.14 12.58
N THR A 233 -22.82 -16.47 11.46
CA THR A 233 -22.75 -17.12 10.13
C THR A 233 -21.56 -18.08 10.02
N GLY A 234 -20.41 -17.71 10.57
CA GLY A 234 -19.21 -18.53 10.59
C GLY A 234 -19.43 -19.85 11.34
N PHE A 235 -20.04 -19.78 12.53
CA PHE A 235 -20.42 -20.95 13.31
C PHE A 235 -21.44 -21.83 12.58
N ARG A 236 -22.52 -21.25 12.02
CA ARG A 236 -23.49 -22.01 11.23
C ARG A 236 -22.81 -22.78 10.08
N LYS A 237 -21.85 -22.16 9.39
CA LYS A 237 -21.17 -22.81 8.27
C LYS A 237 -20.14 -23.85 8.67
N ILE A 238 -19.41 -23.66 9.77
CA ILE A 238 -18.41 -24.65 10.21
C ILE A 238 -19.09 -25.89 10.77
N LEU A 239 -20.19 -25.74 11.50
CA LEU A 239 -20.98 -26.85 12.03
C LEU A 239 -21.72 -27.61 10.91
N LYS A 240 -22.34 -26.90 9.96
CA LYS A 240 -22.89 -27.53 8.75
C LYS A 240 -21.82 -28.25 7.93
N LYS A 241 -20.55 -27.79 7.99
CA LYS A 241 -19.42 -28.46 7.33
C LYS A 241 -18.97 -29.70 8.10
N HIS A 242 -18.94 -29.66 9.43
CA HIS A 242 -18.69 -30.81 10.29
C HIS A 242 -19.70 -31.92 9.98
N ASP A 243 -21.00 -31.64 10.05
CA ASP A 243 -22.09 -32.59 9.81
C ASP A 243 -21.96 -33.24 8.42
N LYS A 244 -21.57 -32.44 7.43
CA LYS A 244 -21.36 -32.90 6.06
C LYS A 244 -20.13 -33.78 5.87
N ILE A 245 -19.06 -33.55 6.62
CA ILE A 245 -17.79 -34.33 6.51
C ILE A 245 -17.89 -35.62 7.31
N MET A 246 -18.46 -35.54 8.51
CA MET A 246 -18.60 -36.68 9.43
C MET A 246 -19.86 -37.51 9.17
N ILE A 247 -20.81 -37.00 8.38
CA ILE A 247 -22.09 -37.63 8.07
C ILE A 247 -22.87 -37.89 9.39
N ASN A 248 -22.99 -36.85 10.21
CA ASN A 248 -23.72 -36.87 11.48
C ASN A 248 -24.52 -35.57 11.67
N GLU A 249 -25.37 -35.50 12.71
CA GLU A 249 -26.18 -34.31 13.03
C GLU A 249 -25.72 -33.59 14.31
N ARG A 250 -24.58 -33.99 14.87
CA ARG A 250 -24.08 -33.47 16.15
C ARG A 250 -23.77 -31.97 16.10
N GLY A 251 -23.31 -31.45 14.97
CA GLY A 251 -23.02 -30.02 14.80
C GLY A 251 -24.30 -29.17 14.77
N LEU A 252 -25.39 -29.68 14.18
CA LEU A 252 -26.71 -29.07 14.25
C LEU A 252 -27.22 -29.00 15.69
N ASP A 253 -27.13 -30.10 16.43
CA ASP A 253 -27.54 -30.15 17.84
C ASP A 253 -26.71 -29.19 18.70
N TRP A 254 -25.39 -29.14 18.48
CA TRP A 254 -24.52 -28.21 19.18
C TRP A 254 -24.86 -26.76 18.85
N ARG A 255 -25.20 -26.44 17.59
CA ARG A 255 -25.66 -25.09 17.19
C ARG A 255 -26.89 -24.65 17.96
N ILE A 256 -27.92 -25.49 17.98
CA ILE A 256 -29.20 -25.16 18.63
C ILE A 256 -29.00 -25.04 20.15
N ASN A 257 -28.23 -25.95 20.76
CA ASN A 257 -28.09 -25.99 22.21
C ASN A 257 -27.05 -25.03 22.78
N ARG A 258 -26.03 -24.61 22.01
CA ARG A 258 -24.95 -23.74 22.49
C ARG A 258 -24.96 -22.36 21.84
N ILE A 259 -24.99 -22.28 20.51
CA ILE A 259 -24.88 -20.99 19.81
C ILE A 259 -26.18 -20.21 19.86
N GLU A 260 -27.31 -20.80 19.51
CA GLU A 260 -28.59 -20.08 19.46
C GLU A 260 -29.10 -19.68 20.85
N LYS A 261 -28.57 -20.33 21.91
CA LYS A 261 -28.79 -19.97 23.32
C LYS A 261 -27.71 -19.06 23.91
N SER A 262 -26.66 -18.74 23.16
CA SER A 262 -25.55 -17.92 23.66
C SER A 262 -25.93 -16.43 23.78
N SER A 263 -25.25 -15.73 24.69
CA SER A 263 -25.50 -14.30 24.93
C SER A 263 -25.22 -13.45 23.71
N PHE A 264 -24.17 -13.75 22.93
CA PHE A 264 -23.87 -12.98 21.72
C PHE A 264 -24.94 -13.15 20.63
N PHE A 265 -25.69 -14.26 20.59
CA PHE A 265 -26.70 -14.49 19.55
C PHE A 265 -28.07 -13.90 19.93
N LEU A 266 -28.48 -14.05 21.20
CA LEU A 266 -29.80 -13.60 21.66
C LEU A 266 -29.88 -12.11 21.97
N ASN A 267 -28.77 -11.47 22.33
CA ASN A 267 -28.75 -10.07 22.74
C ASN A 267 -29.18 -9.13 21.57
N ARG A 268 -30.22 -8.34 21.83
CA ARG A 268 -30.79 -7.33 20.91
C ARG A 268 -30.45 -5.88 21.30
N ASP A 269 -29.67 -5.69 22.35
CA ASP A 269 -29.31 -4.36 22.88
C ASP A 269 -28.56 -3.53 21.84
N ILE A 270 -27.81 -4.17 20.95
CA ILE A 270 -27.12 -3.46 19.87
C ILE A 270 -28.09 -2.79 18.90
N GLU A 271 -29.21 -3.46 18.56
CA GLU A 271 -30.23 -2.91 17.65
C GLU A 271 -30.98 -1.75 18.31
N THR A 272 -31.27 -1.86 19.60
CA THR A 272 -31.93 -0.79 20.37
C THR A 272 -31.01 0.42 20.55
N LEU A 273 -29.72 0.22 20.86
CA LEU A 273 -28.72 1.29 20.95
C LEU A 273 -28.56 2.04 19.63
N ILE A 274 -28.51 1.32 18.49
CA ILE A 274 -28.44 1.94 17.16
C ILE A 274 -29.66 2.84 16.94
N SER A 275 -30.87 2.34 17.22
CA SER A 275 -32.12 3.11 17.08
C SER A 275 -32.14 4.34 17.99
N ASN A 276 -31.66 4.22 19.22
CA ASN A 276 -31.61 5.32 20.17
C ASN A 276 -30.65 6.42 19.71
N VAL A 277 -29.46 6.05 19.22
CA VAL A 277 -28.49 7.00 18.65
C VAL A 277 -29.06 7.71 17.41
N GLU A 278 -29.71 6.97 16.50
CA GLU A 278 -30.37 7.58 15.34
C GLU A 278 -31.41 8.62 15.78
N THR A 279 -32.22 8.29 16.78
CA THR A 279 -33.25 9.16 17.31
C THR A 279 -32.66 10.42 17.93
N SER A 280 -31.64 10.30 18.79
CA SER A 280 -30.95 11.44 19.41
C SER A 280 -30.31 12.35 18.36
N VAL A 281 -29.62 11.81 17.34
CA VAL A 281 -28.98 12.64 16.32
C VAL A 281 -30.01 13.33 15.41
N ILE A 282 -31.06 12.62 14.99
CA ILE A 282 -32.08 13.18 14.10
C ILE A 282 -32.86 14.28 14.81
N ASN A 283 -33.36 14.01 16.01
CA ASN A 283 -34.26 14.93 16.71
C ASN A 283 -33.49 16.08 17.37
N ASP A 284 -32.39 15.78 18.06
CA ASP A 284 -31.74 16.75 18.95
C ASP A 284 -30.60 17.54 18.29
N LEU A 285 -29.94 16.96 17.29
CA LEU A 285 -28.77 17.59 16.64
C LEU A 285 -29.07 18.12 15.22
N GLU A 286 -30.04 17.54 14.52
CA GLU A 286 -30.43 17.92 13.15
C GLU A 286 -31.85 18.45 13.05
N GLY A 287 -32.52 18.74 14.18
CA GLY A 287 -33.82 19.43 14.22
C GLY A 287 -34.94 18.68 13.50
N GLY A 288 -34.92 17.34 13.56
CA GLY A 288 -35.91 16.47 12.93
C GLY A 288 -35.61 16.12 11.46
N ASN A 289 -34.53 16.63 10.85
CA ASN A 289 -34.20 16.31 9.47
C ASN A 289 -33.54 14.91 9.35
N ARG A 290 -34.36 13.88 9.13
CA ARG A 290 -33.92 12.48 8.99
C ARG A 290 -32.89 12.28 7.87
N GLN A 291 -33.01 12.97 6.74
CA GLN A 291 -32.04 12.84 5.65
C GLN A 291 -30.67 13.40 6.04
N ALA A 292 -30.64 14.57 6.69
CA ALA A 292 -29.39 15.16 7.18
C ALA A 292 -28.75 14.31 8.29
N GLY A 293 -29.55 13.83 9.25
CA GLY A 293 -29.12 12.94 10.33
C GLY A 293 -28.54 11.62 9.82
N MET A 294 -29.28 10.91 8.96
CA MET A 294 -28.80 9.65 8.39
C MET A 294 -27.61 9.84 7.45
N LYS A 295 -27.55 10.94 6.67
CA LYS A 295 -26.37 11.25 5.84
C LYS A 295 -25.15 11.58 6.69
N ARG A 296 -25.34 12.08 7.91
CA ARG A 296 -24.26 12.38 8.85
C ARG A 296 -23.78 11.14 9.60
N LEU A 297 -24.70 10.28 10.04
CA LEU A 297 -24.41 9.03 10.75
C LEU A 297 -23.82 7.96 9.83
N LYS A 298 -24.31 7.88 8.59
CA LYS A 298 -23.71 7.04 7.57
C LYS A 298 -22.40 7.68 7.16
N VAL A 299 -21.31 7.15 7.70
CA VAL A 299 -19.99 7.42 7.16
C VAL A 299 -20.03 6.97 5.70
N PRO A 300 -19.84 7.88 4.72
CA PRO A 300 -19.74 7.46 3.33
C PRO A 300 -18.65 6.39 3.26
N PRO A 301 -18.83 5.30 2.48
CA PRO A 301 -17.79 4.29 2.38
C PRO A 301 -16.49 4.99 1.99
N LEU A 302 -15.47 4.97 2.86
CA LEU A 302 -14.18 5.65 2.63
C LEU A 302 -13.43 5.12 1.39
N SER A 303 -13.98 4.11 0.69
CA SER A 303 -13.72 3.93 -0.73
C SER A 303 -14.40 5.06 -1.51
N GLU A 304 -13.81 6.24 -1.42
CA GLU A 304 -14.17 7.38 -2.25
C GLU A 304 -14.12 6.93 -3.71
N LYS A 305 -15.24 7.10 -4.44
CA LYS A 305 -15.30 6.69 -5.85
C LYS A 305 -14.20 7.45 -6.59
N GLN A 306 -13.22 6.71 -7.09
CA GLN A 306 -12.12 7.29 -7.86
C GLN A 306 -12.71 8.09 -9.03
N HIS A 307 -12.37 9.39 -9.08
CA HIS A 307 -12.75 10.23 -10.20
C HIS A 307 -11.88 9.85 -11.41
N ALA A 308 -12.50 9.37 -12.49
CA ALA A 308 -11.77 8.99 -13.69
C ALA A 308 -10.89 10.13 -14.24
N GLY A 309 -11.37 11.38 -14.10
CA GLY A 309 -10.63 12.58 -14.52
C GLY A 309 -9.32 12.81 -13.77
N THR A 310 -9.27 12.58 -12.45
CA THR A 310 -8.03 12.75 -11.66
C THR A 310 -7.01 11.68 -12.00
N THR A 311 -7.48 10.44 -12.22
CA THR A 311 -6.61 9.34 -12.66
C THR A 311 -6.02 9.59 -14.05
N PHE A 312 -6.85 10.08 -14.98
CA PHE A 312 -6.39 10.46 -16.33
C PHE A 312 -5.38 11.61 -16.28
N ALA A 313 -5.68 12.69 -15.54
CA ALA A 313 -4.78 13.85 -15.42
C ALA A 313 -3.44 13.48 -14.77
N LEU A 314 -3.45 12.65 -13.72
CA LEU A 314 -2.24 12.11 -13.12
C LEU A 314 -1.39 11.35 -14.15
N GLY A 315 -2.01 10.44 -14.90
CA GLY A 315 -1.32 9.68 -15.95
C GLY A 315 -0.77 10.57 -17.07
N LEU A 316 -1.53 11.59 -17.49
CA LEU A 316 -1.13 12.55 -18.50
C LEU A 316 0.08 13.37 -18.06
N PHE A 317 0.03 14.01 -16.88
CA PHE A 317 1.13 14.83 -16.37
C PHE A 317 2.39 14.01 -16.13
N LEU A 318 2.24 12.80 -15.58
CA LEU A 318 3.38 11.89 -15.38
C LEU A 318 3.97 11.44 -16.72
N GLY A 319 3.14 11.14 -17.72
CA GLY A 319 3.58 10.79 -19.07
C GLY A 319 4.35 11.91 -19.75
N ILE A 320 3.83 13.15 -19.69
CA ILE A 320 4.52 14.34 -20.20
C ILE A 320 5.85 14.53 -19.47
N PHE A 321 5.86 14.43 -18.13
CA PHE A 321 7.10 14.54 -17.35
C PHE A 321 8.15 13.51 -17.77
N ILE A 322 7.77 12.25 -18.00
CA ILE A 322 8.71 11.19 -18.44
C ILE A 322 9.33 11.55 -19.80
N VAL A 323 8.52 12.02 -20.75
CA VAL A 323 9.00 12.44 -22.08
C VAL A 323 9.95 13.64 -21.96
N LEU A 324 9.59 14.64 -21.16
CA LEU A 324 10.43 15.81 -20.94
C LEU A 324 11.73 15.46 -20.19
N ALA A 325 11.67 14.58 -19.20
CA ALA A 325 12.85 14.10 -18.48
C ALA A 325 13.80 13.33 -19.40
N LEU A 326 13.26 12.50 -20.30
CA LEU A 326 14.07 11.85 -21.34
C LEU A 326 14.71 12.90 -22.27
N ALA A 327 13.97 13.94 -22.67
CA ALA A 327 14.51 15.03 -23.47
C ALA A 327 15.63 15.80 -22.76
N ILE A 328 15.52 16.04 -21.44
CA ILE A 328 16.59 16.65 -20.62
C ILE A 328 17.85 15.78 -20.65
N ILE A 329 17.71 14.48 -20.42
CA ILE A 329 18.83 13.52 -20.44
C ILE A 329 19.49 13.51 -21.82
N LEU A 330 18.71 13.39 -22.89
CA LEU A 330 19.22 13.40 -24.26
C LEU A 330 19.91 14.71 -24.61
N THR A 331 19.37 15.86 -24.18
CA THR A 331 19.97 17.18 -24.43
C THR A 331 21.29 17.32 -23.69
N TYR A 332 21.35 16.90 -22.43
CA TYR A 332 22.57 16.96 -21.61
C TYR A 332 23.71 16.10 -22.16
N PHE A 333 23.41 14.91 -22.70
CA PHE A 333 24.43 14.02 -23.27
C PHE A 333 24.70 14.27 -24.77
N GLY A 334 23.71 14.78 -25.51
CA GLY A 334 23.77 14.93 -26.96
C GLY A 334 24.36 16.26 -27.45
N PHE A 335 24.31 17.32 -26.63
CA PHE A 335 24.79 18.65 -27.01
C PHE A 335 25.72 19.22 -25.94
N ASN A 336 26.87 19.76 -26.36
CA ASN A 336 27.67 20.64 -25.51
C ASN A 336 27.00 22.01 -25.50
N VAL A 337 25.95 22.15 -24.67
CA VAL A 337 25.02 23.28 -24.76
C VAL A 337 25.74 24.62 -24.51
N ARG A 338 26.69 24.71 -23.56
CA ARG A 338 27.50 25.94 -23.29
C ARG A 338 28.85 25.61 -22.64
N PRO A 339 30.00 25.92 -23.26
CA PRO A 339 31.32 25.60 -22.70
C PRO A 339 31.77 26.51 -21.55
N ASN A 340 31.26 27.75 -21.48
CA ASN A 340 31.67 28.77 -20.50
C ASN A 340 30.66 28.95 -19.34
N GLU A 341 29.76 28.00 -19.15
CA GLU A 341 28.75 28.09 -18.09
C GLU A 341 29.31 27.50 -16.77
N PRO A 342 29.06 28.14 -15.62
CA PRO A 342 29.53 27.63 -14.35
C PRO A 342 28.91 26.27 -14.04
N LYS A 343 29.77 25.25 -13.98
CA LYS A 343 29.40 23.87 -13.71
C LYS A 343 28.79 23.83 -12.30
N TRP A 344 27.56 23.31 -12.17
CA TRP A 344 26.80 23.05 -10.92
C TRP A 344 25.83 24.11 -10.41
N VAL A 345 25.93 25.38 -10.81
CA VAL A 345 25.00 26.44 -10.33
C VAL A 345 23.55 26.08 -10.61
N ALA A 346 23.21 25.78 -11.86
CA ALA A 346 21.83 25.43 -12.23
C ALA A 346 21.35 24.13 -11.58
N VAL A 347 22.24 23.16 -11.36
CA VAL A 347 21.89 21.92 -10.66
C VAL A 347 21.42 22.24 -9.25
N ARG A 348 22.13 23.10 -8.50
CA ARG A 348 21.73 23.51 -7.15
C ARG A 348 20.41 24.28 -7.14
N LEU A 349 20.20 25.16 -8.15
CA LEU A 349 18.95 25.93 -8.29
C LEU A 349 17.73 25.04 -8.58
N PHE A 350 17.88 23.93 -9.30
CA PHE A 350 16.76 23.02 -9.62
C PHE A 350 16.63 21.83 -8.65
N ARG A 351 17.71 21.40 -7.98
CA ARG A 351 17.76 20.21 -7.12
C ARG A 351 16.83 20.32 -5.93
N GLY A 352 16.87 21.42 -5.18
CA GLY A 352 16.01 21.61 -4.01
C GLY A 352 14.52 21.45 -4.33
N PHE A 353 14.07 22.04 -5.45
CA PHE A 353 12.70 21.86 -5.93
C PHE A 353 12.38 20.42 -6.28
N PHE A 354 13.25 19.77 -7.06
CA PHE A 354 13.05 18.38 -7.45
C PHE A 354 12.88 17.46 -6.24
N LEU A 355 13.75 17.61 -5.23
CA LEU A 355 13.69 16.82 -3.99
C LEU A 355 12.42 17.09 -3.19
N PHE A 356 11.99 18.35 -3.10
CA PHE A 356 10.73 18.68 -2.47
C PHE A 356 9.54 18.04 -3.20
N LEU A 357 9.46 18.17 -4.53
CA LEU A 357 8.40 17.58 -5.34
C LEU A 357 8.40 16.04 -5.26
N LEU A 358 9.58 15.42 -5.23
CA LEU A 358 9.76 13.98 -5.00
C LEU A 358 9.20 13.57 -3.65
N SER A 359 9.48 14.33 -2.58
CA SER A 359 8.95 14.02 -1.25
C SER A 359 7.41 14.06 -1.21
N VAL A 360 6.78 15.03 -1.91
CA VAL A 360 5.32 15.16 -1.99
C VAL A 360 4.72 14.01 -2.82
N PHE A 361 5.34 13.63 -3.94
CA PHE A 361 4.88 12.50 -4.75
C PHE A 361 4.97 11.18 -3.98
N LEU A 362 6.09 10.93 -3.29
CA LEU A 362 6.27 9.75 -2.45
C LEU A 362 5.32 9.75 -1.24
N CYS A 363 4.96 10.91 -0.69
CA CYS A 363 3.90 11.02 0.30
C CYS A 363 2.54 10.56 -0.25
N GLY A 364 2.21 10.91 -1.50
CA GLY A 364 1.04 10.38 -2.19
C GLY A 364 1.07 8.85 -2.34
N LEU A 365 2.23 8.27 -2.66
CA LEU A 365 2.40 6.81 -2.69
C LEU A 365 2.26 6.17 -1.29
N ASN A 366 2.77 6.81 -0.24
CA ASN A 366 2.57 6.37 1.14
C ASN A 366 1.08 6.34 1.49
N MET A 367 0.32 7.38 1.16
CA MET A 367 -1.13 7.43 1.37
C MET A 367 -1.86 6.30 0.63
N TYR A 368 -1.46 6.00 -0.61
CA TYR A 368 -1.98 4.86 -1.35
C TYR A 368 -1.70 3.55 -0.60
N GLY A 369 -0.44 3.31 -0.22
CA GLY A 369 -0.06 2.08 0.47
C GLY A 369 -0.75 1.92 1.83
N TRP A 370 -0.84 2.99 2.64
CA TRP A 370 -1.61 3.00 3.89
C TRP A 370 -3.08 2.64 3.66
N THR A 371 -3.71 3.24 2.65
CA THR A 371 -5.12 2.95 2.32
C THR A 371 -5.31 1.49 1.93
N THR A 372 -4.40 0.92 1.13
CA THR A 372 -4.47 -0.49 0.71
C THR A 372 -4.20 -1.48 1.83
N ALA A 373 -3.28 -1.15 2.76
CA ALA A 373 -2.99 -1.94 3.94
C ALA A 373 -4.07 -1.80 5.03
N GLY A 374 -4.94 -0.80 4.92
CA GLY A 374 -5.96 -0.47 5.91
C GLY A 374 -5.44 0.37 7.08
N VAL A 375 -4.28 1.02 6.97
CA VAL A 375 -3.79 1.94 8.01
C VAL A 375 -4.62 3.24 7.97
N ASN A 376 -5.28 3.57 9.09
CA ASN A 376 -6.14 4.76 9.19
C ASN A 376 -5.32 6.05 9.35
N HIS A 377 -4.66 6.46 8.27
CA HIS A 377 -3.82 7.67 8.24
C HIS A 377 -4.63 8.96 8.44
N VAL A 378 -5.91 9.00 8.04
CA VAL A 378 -6.78 10.16 8.23
C VAL A 378 -6.97 10.46 9.72
N LEU A 379 -7.26 9.44 10.52
CA LEU A 379 -7.37 9.57 11.97
C LEU A 379 -6.03 9.90 12.63
N ILE A 380 -4.95 9.21 12.25
CA ILE A 380 -3.61 9.40 12.84
C ILE A 380 -3.12 10.84 12.64
N PHE A 381 -3.40 11.44 11.49
CA PHE A 381 -3.04 12.83 11.19
C PHE A 381 -4.10 13.85 11.64
N GLU A 382 -5.18 13.40 12.30
CA GLU A 382 -6.30 14.24 12.76
C GLU A 382 -6.92 15.08 11.61
N ILE A 383 -7.00 14.48 10.41
CA ILE A 383 -7.54 15.12 9.21
C ILE A 383 -9.06 14.91 9.18
N ASP A 384 -9.82 15.90 8.69
CA ASP A 384 -11.27 15.77 8.50
C ASP A 384 -11.59 14.64 7.49
N PRO A 385 -12.28 13.56 7.89
CA PRO A 385 -12.61 12.43 7.02
C PRO A 385 -13.59 12.79 5.88
N ARG A 386 -14.22 13.98 5.92
CA ARG A 386 -15.17 14.42 4.89
C ARG A 386 -14.54 15.30 3.83
N HIS A 387 -13.45 15.98 4.16
CA HIS A 387 -12.79 16.97 3.31
C HIS A 387 -11.27 16.82 3.40
N HIS A 388 -10.75 15.78 2.77
CA HIS A 388 -9.32 15.55 2.66
C HIS A 388 -8.92 15.30 1.21
N LEU A 389 -7.62 15.49 0.92
CA LEU A 389 -7.09 15.13 -0.39
C LEU A 389 -6.98 13.62 -0.49
N THR A 390 -7.33 13.09 -1.66
CA THR A 390 -7.03 11.69 -2.01
C THR A 390 -5.57 11.55 -2.38
N TYR A 391 -5.03 10.34 -2.21
CA TYR A 391 -3.67 10.01 -2.65
C TYR A 391 -3.46 10.36 -4.14
N GLN A 392 -4.45 10.12 -4.99
CA GLN A 392 -4.40 10.46 -6.42
C GLN A 392 -4.30 11.98 -6.64
N SER A 393 -5.05 12.78 -5.88
CA SER A 393 -5.02 14.24 -5.99
C SER A 393 -3.66 14.79 -5.57
N VAL A 394 -3.08 14.27 -4.47
CA VAL A 394 -1.72 14.64 -4.03
C VAL A 394 -0.69 14.29 -5.11
N MET A 395 -0.75 13.07 -5.65
CA MET A 395 0.14 12.65 -6.73
C MET A 395 -0.06 13.47 -8.02
N GLN A 396 -1.31 13.84 -8.35
CA GLN A 396 -1.62 14.65 -9.54
C GLN A 396 -0.99 16.05 -9.43
N ILE A 397 -1.08 16.68 -8.26
CA ILE A 397 -0.46 17.99 -8.01
C ILE A 397 1.05 17.89 -8.14
N ALA A 398 1.67 16.86 -7.54
CA ALA A 398 3.10 16.63 -7.65
C ALA A 398 3.54 16.35 -9.11
N ALA A 399 2.79 15.53 -9.86
CA ALA A 399 3.07 15.24 -11.26
C ALA A 399 2.95 16.48 -12.16
N PHE A 400 1.95 17.34 -11.92
CA PHE A 400 1.83 18.63 -12.60
C PHE A 400 3.03 19.53 -12.32
N MET A 401 3.49 19.61 -11.07
CA MET A 401 4.67 20.38 -10.70
C MET A 401 5.97 19.81 -11.29
N PHE A 402 6.09 18.48 -11.37
CA PHE A 402 7.22 17.83 -12.05
C PHE A 402 7.26 18.17 -13.54
N MET A 403 6.11 18.22 -14.20
CA MET A 403 6.01 18.69 -15.58
C MET A 403 6.49 20.14 -15.71
N LEU A 404 6.04 21.05 -14.85
CA LEU A 404 6.52 22.45 -14.84
C LEU A 404 8.03 22.55 -14.58
N TRP A 405 8.55 21.75 -13.65
CA TRP A 405 9.98 21.67 -13.37
C TRP A 405 10.78 21.22 -14.60
N ALA A 406 10.32 20.18 -15.31
CA ALA A 406 10.99 19.69 -16.51
C ALA A 406 10.94 20.71 -17.66
N ILE A 407 9.82 21.43 -17.83
CA ILE A 407 9.71 22.55 -18.79
C ILE A 407 10.72 23.65 -18.44
N ALA A 408 10.86 24.01 -17.16
CA ALA A 408 11.81 25.03 -16.73
C ALA A 408 13.27 24.62 -16.95
N VAL A 409 13.61 23.35 -16.70
CA VAL A 409 14.96 22.82 -16.98
C VAL A 409 15.25 22.82 -18.49
N LEU A 410 14.30 22.40 -19.32
CA LEU A 410 14.46 22.49 -20.77
C LEU A 410 14.56 23.94 -21.24
N GLY A 411 13.74 24.83 -20.70
CA GLY A 411 13.83 26.27 -20.95
C GLY A 411 15.21 26.82 -20.63
N TYR A 412 15.78 26.45 -19.48
CA TYR A 412 17.15 26.78 -19.11
C TYR A 412 18.16 26.25 -20.15
N LEU A 413 18.07 24.97 -20.53
CA LEU A 413 18.99 24.36 -21.50
C LEU A 413 18.92 25.08 -22.85
N TYR A 414 17.72 25.35 -23.35
CA TYR A 414 17.49 26.00 -24.65
C TYR A 414 17.45 27.54 -24.59
N ALA A 415 17.77 28.17 -23.46
CA ALA A 415 17.59 29.62 -23.28
C ALA A 415 18.31 30.48 -24.33
N HIS A 416 19.49 30.04 -24.79
CA HIS A 416 20.23 30.72 -25.88
C HIS A 416 19.43 30.77 -27.19
N TYR A 417 18.70 29.70 -27.53
CA TYR A 417 17.85 29.67 -28.71
C TYR A 417 16.57 30.49 -28.54
N LEU A 418 16.11 30.67 -27.30
CA LEU A 418 14.92 31.45 -26.97
C LEU A 418 15.20 32.96 -26.84
N GLY A 419 16.47 33.38 -26.86
CA GLY A 419 16.85 34.77 -26.60
C GLY A 419 16.56 35.24 -25.17
N LEU A 420 16.40 34.31 -24.22
CA LEU A 420 16.12 34.59 -22.82
C LEU A 420 17.33 34.27 -21.94
N SER A 421 17.46 34.94 -20.79
CA SER A 421 18.49 34.57 -19.82
C SER A 421 18.20 33.16 -19.24
N PRO A 422 19.20 32.27 -19.11
CA PRO A 422 19.03 30.93 -18.55
C PRO A 422 18.47 30.95 -17.13
N PHE A 423 18.97 31.85 -16.29
CA PHE A 423 18.62 31.92 -14.87
C PHE A 423 17.25 32.53 -14.61
N PHE A 424 16.57 33.05 -15.65
CA PHE A 424 15.16 33.41 -15.57
C PHE A 424 14.27 32.19 -15.26
N PHE A 425 14.54 31.02 -15.85
CA PHE A 425 13.69 29.84 -15.72
C PHE A 425 13.59 29.28 -14.28
N PRO A 426 14.69 29.07 -13.54
CA PRO A 426 14.59 28.66 -12.13
C PRO A 426 13.90 29.71 -11.25
N LEU A 427 14.08 31.01 -11.52
CA LEU A 427 13.35 32.09 -10.82
C LEU A 427 11.85 32.07 -11.11
N ALA A 428 11.47 31.95 -12.38
CA ALA A 428 10.08 31.87 -12.80
C ALA A 428 9.38 30.66 -12.17
N LEU A 429 10.06 29.51 -12.11
CA LEU A 429 9.54 28.31 -11.45
C LEU A 429 9.27 28.56 -9.94
N MET A 430 10.19 29.22 -9.24
CA MET A 430 10.01 29.59 -7.83
C MET A 430 8.78 30.48 -7.63
N ILE A 431 8.64 31.50 -8.47
CA ILE A 431 7.52 32.46 -8.40
C ILE A 431 6.20 31.73 -8.64
N VAL A 432 6.11 30.89 -9.68
CA VAL A 432 4.91 30.09 -9.96
C VAL A 432 4.56 29.18 -8.78
N PHE A 433 5.56 28.51 -8.19
CA PHE A 433 5.33 27.66 -7.02
C PHE A 433 4.80 28.45 -5.81
N MET A 434 5.41 29.60 -5.50
CA MET A 434 4.95 30.47 -4.39
C MET A 434 3.54 31.00 -4.63
N LEU A 435 3.23 31.42 -5.87
CA LEU A 435 1.89 31.85 -6.25
C LEU A 435 0.88 30.71 -6.04
N ILE A 436 1.20 29.48 -6.44
CA ILE A 436 0.29 28.34 -6.25
C ILE A 436 0.13 27.99 -4.76
N LEU A 437 1.19 28.05 -3.97
CA LEU A 437 1.16 27.71 -2.53
C LEU A 437 0.34 28.73 -1.72
N PHE A 438 0.56 30.03 -1.95
CA PHE A 438 -0.08 31.12 -1.20
C PHE A 438 -1.37 31.65 -1.83
N ASN A 439 -1.84 31.06 -2.92
CA ASN A 439 -3.05 31.52 -3.61
C ASN A 439 -4.28 31.56 -2.66
N PRO A 440 -4.92 32.73 -2.44
CA PRO A 440 -6.05 32.89 -1.53
C PRO A 440 -7.41 32.45 -2.10
N ILE A 441 -7.48 32.17 -3.41
CA ILE A 441 -8.74 31.85 -4.11
C ILE A 441 -9.29 30.52 -3.59
N LYS A 442 -10.57 30.54 -3.16
CA LYS A 442 -11.26 29.38 -2.58
C LYS A 442 -12.01 28.56 -3.62
N LYS A 443 -12.53 29.19 -4.69
CA LYS A 443 -13.40 28.55 -5.68
C LYS A 443 -12.82 28.65 -7.10
N PRO A 444 -12.95 27.61 -7.93
CA PRO A 444 -13.54 26.32 -7.59
C PRO A 444 -12.59 25.44 -6.76
N GLU A 445 -13.14 24.73 -5.78
CA GLU A 445 -12.38 24.00 -4.74
C GLU A 445 -11.54 22.86 -5.32
N PHE A 446 -11.99 22.25 -6.43
CA PHE A 446 -11.26 21.18 -7.12
C PHE A 446 -9.94 21.63 -7.74
N ILE A 447 -9.78 22.91 -8.08
CA ILE A 447 -8.55 23.47 -8.68
C ILE A 447 -7.64 24.03 -7.59
N PHE A 448 -8.20 24.83 -6.69
CA PHE A 448 -7.38 25.63 -5.79
C PHE A 448 -7.13 24.98 -4.43
N GLN A 449 -7.98 24.05 -3.97
CA GLN A 449 -7.74 23.24 -2.76
C GLN A 449 -7.19 24.04 -1.56
N ARG A 450 -7.75 25.23 -1.34
CA ARG A 450 -7.24 26.22 -0.36
C ARG A 450 -7.08 25.63 1.03
N SER A 451 -8.07 24.86 1.49
CA SER A 451 -8.09 24.27 2.83
C SER A 451 -6.84 23.42 3.09
N SER A 452 -6.44 22.60 2.12
CA SER A 452 -5.28 21.71 2.23
C SER A 452 -3.95 22.47 2.19
N ARG A 453 -3.84 23.51 1.34
CA ARG A 453 -2.63 24.36 1.29
C ARG A 453 -2.40 25.12 2.60
N PHE A 454 -3.45 25.77 3.11
CA PHE A 454 -3.36 26.51 4.36
C PHE A 454 -3.22 25.59 5.58
N TRP A 455 -3.74 24.36 5.52
CA TRP A 455 -3.44 23.32 6.51
C TRP A 455 -1.94 23.00 6.52
N LEU A 456 -1.33 22.76 5.35
CA LEU A 456 0.12 22.52 5.24
C LEU A 456 0.92 23.71 5.78
N ILE A 457 0.61 24.93 5.35
CA ILE A 457 1.28 26.16 5.81
C ILE A 457 1.18 26.30 7.34
N LYS A 458 -0.02 26.11 7.90
CA LYS A 458 -0.25 26.20 9.35
C LYS A 458 0.62 25.20 10.12
N HIS A 459 0.71 23.95 9.67
CA HIS A 459 1.52 22.93 10.34
C HIS A 459 3.02 23.15 10.14
N CYS A 460 3.46 23.60 8.96
CA CYS A 460 4.84 24.06 8.74
C CYS A 460 5.21 25.20 9.72
N LEU A 461 4.35 26.21 9.87
CA LEU A 461 4.59 27.31 10.80
C LEU A 461 4.65 26.83 12.26
N LYS A 462 3.73 25.95 12.68
CA LYS A 462 3.76 25.33 14.01
C LYS A 462 5.05 24.56 14.29
N CYS A 463 5.67 23.95 13.28
CA CYS A 463 6.97 23.31 13.45
C CYS A 463 8.05 24.33 13.81
N PHE A 464 8.10 25.48 13.13
CA PHE A 464 9.07 26.54 13.44
C PHE A 464 8.75 27.29 14.75
N THR A 465 7.48 27.36 15.14
CA THR A 465 7.03 27.98 16.40
C THR A 465 6.72 26.96 17.50
N ALA A 466 7.30 25.75 17.41
CA ALA A 466 7.01 24.63 18.31
C ALA A 466 7.07 24.94 19.81
N PRO A 467 7.97 25.80 20.34
CA PRO A 467 7.97 26.15 21.77
C PRO A 467 6.64 26.76 22.27
N PHE A 468 5.88 27.40 21.39
CA PHE A 468 4.70 28.19 21.74
C PHE A 468 3.37 27.45 21.56
N HIS A 469 3.38 26.24 21.00
CA HIS A 469 2.15 25.50 20.69
C HIS A 469 2.21 24.06 21.20
N PHE A 470 1.03 23.45 21.36
CA PHE A 470 0.95 22.01 21.59
C PHE A 470 1.36 21.26 20.31
N VAL A 471 2.24 20.27 20.47
CA VAL A 471 2.81 19.50 19.36
C VAL A 471 1.96 18.25 19.10
N THR A 472 1.25 18.25 17.98
CA THR A 472 0.44 17.10 17.52
C THR A 472 1.31 16.03 16.86
N PHE A 473 0.74 14.85 16.56
CA PHE A 473 1.43 13.82 15.79
C PHE A 473 1.82 14.34 14.39
N THR A 474 0.96 15.13 13.75
CA THR A 474 1.22 15.75 12.45
C THR A 474 2.43 16.68 12.47
N ASP A 475 2.53 17.56 13.48
CA ASP A 475 3.68 18.47 13.63
C ASP A 475 4.97 17.67 13.87
N PHE A 476 4.88 16.61 14.68
CA PHE A 476 5.98 15.69 14.96
C PHE A 476 6.47 14.98 13.70
N TRP A 477 5.54 14.42 12.90
CA TRP A 477 5.84 13.69 11.68
C TRP A 477 6.45 14.60 10.60
N LEU A 478 5.91 15.82 10.46
CA LEU A 478 6.40 16.80 9.50
C LEU A 478 7.83 17.24 9.82
N GLY A 479 8.17 17.42 11.09
CA GLY A 479 9.55 17.70 11.50
C GLY A 479 10.53 16.57 11.14
N ASP A 480 10.10 15.30 11.19
CA ASP A 480 10.94 14.18 10.77
C ASP A 480 11.15 14.16 9.26
N GLN A 481 10.15 14.57 8.46
CA GLN A 481 10.33 14.77 7.03
C GLN A 481 11.37 15.87 6.74
N MET A 482 11.34 16.98 7.50
CA MET A 482 12.30 18.08 7.33
C MET A 482 13.76 17.64 7.51
N ASN A 483 14.03 16.68 8.40
CA ASN A 483 15.40 16.18 8.63
C ASN A 483 15.98 15.47 7.39
N SER A 484 15.14 14.79 6.62
CA SER A 484 15.53 14.17 5.34
C SER A 484 15.50 15.16 4.16
N LEU A 485 15.04 16.39 4.38
CA LEU A 485 15.03 17.49 3.40
C LEU A 485 16.08 18.57 3.71
N SER A 486 17.09 18.27 4.53
CA SER A 486 18.17 19.23 4.88
C SER A 486 18.86 19.83 3.65
N THR A 487 19.08 19.04 2.59
CA THR A 487 19.59 19.55 1.30
C THR A 487 18.68 20.60 0.68
N VAL A 488 17.35 20.47 0.81
CA VAL A 488 16.40 21.46 0.28
C VAL A 488 16.54 22.79 1.00
N PHE A 489 16.76 22.78 2.32
CA PHE A 489 17.02 24.01 3.09
C PHE A 489 18.31 24.70 2.61
N LEU A 490 19.38 23.92 2.40
CA LEU A 490 20.66 24.44 1.90
C LEU A 490 20.57 24.97 0.46
N ASP A 491 19.79 24.31 -0.39
CA ASP A 491 19.54 24.76 -1.77
C ASP A 491 18.65 26.00 -1.82
N PHE A 492 17.68 26.12 -0.91
CA PHE A 492 16.86 27.32 -0.79
C PHE A 492 17.66 28.52 -0.29
N GLN A 493 18.54 28.31 0.70
CA GLN A 493 19.52 29.33 1.12
C GLN A 493 20.43 29.73 -0.05
N TYR A 494 20.95 28.75 -0.80
CA TYR A 494 21.76 29.00 -1.98
C TYR A 494 21.00 29.81 -3.03
N PHE A 495 19.75 29.44 -3.31
CA PHE A 495 18.88 30.13 -4.25
C PHE A 495 18.73 31.61 -3.87
N ILE A 496 18.41 31.92 -2.60
CA ILE A 496 18.31 33.30 -2.14
C ILE A 496 19.64 34.03 -2.33
N CYS A 497 20.75 33.44 -1.87
CA CYS A 497 22.06 34.05 -1.99
C CYS A 497 22.41 34.37 -3.45
N PHE A 498 22.30 33.39 -4.35
CA PHE A 498 22.61 33.51 -5.77
C PHE A 498 21.89 34.69 -6.43
N TYR A 499 20.57 34.78 -6.28
CA TYR A 499 19.80 35.89 -6.87
C TYR A 499 20.05 37.22 -6.16
N THR A 500 20.53 37.24 -4.92
CA THR A 500 20.82 38.51 -4.23
C THR A 500 22.22 39.05 -4.51
N THR A 501 23.22 38.19 -4.74
CA THR A 501 24.63 38.60 -4.80
C THR A 501 25.28 38.34 -6.16
N GLU A 502 24.95 37.25 -6.85
CA GLU A 502 25.70 36.76 -8.02
C GLU A 502 25.01 37.04 -9.37
N VAL A 503 23.74 37.44 -9.35
CA VAL A 503 22.99 37.85 -10.54
C VAL A 503 23.12 39.36 -10.75
N ASP A 504 23.54 39.75 -11.95
CA ASP A 504 23.43 41.13 -12.41
C ASP A 504 22.04 41.36 -13.03
N TYR A 505 21.37 42.43 -12.57
CA TYR A 505 20.05 42.86 -13.02
C TYR A 505 20.12 44.06 -13.97
N SER A 506 21.33 44.48 -14.35
CA SER A 506 21.51 45.54 -15.34
C SER A 506 20.80 45.18 -16.66
N ASN A 507 20.18 46.18 -17.29
CA ASN A 507 19.46 46.06 -18.57
C ASN A 507 18.30 45.04 -18.59
N PHE A 508 17.64 44.76 -17.45
CA PHE A 508 16.59 43.74 -17.32
C PHE A 508 17.04 42.32 -17.74
N SER A 509 18.34 42.09 -17.80
CA SER A 509 18.93 40.79 -18.07
C SER A 509 19.23 40.08 -16.75
N PHE A 510 19.05 38.75 -16.67
CA PHE A 510 19.39 37.96 -15.48
C PHE A 510 20.74 37.27 -15.69
N ASN A 511 21.80 38.02 -15.96
CA ASN A 511 23.11 37.46 -16.29
C ASN A 511 23.92 37.19 -15.02
N VAL A 512 24.72 36.13 -15.02
CA VAL A 512 25.58 35.81 -13.87
C VAL A 512 26.86 36.60 -13.95
N ARG A 513 27.28 37.15 -12.81
CA ARG A 513 28.59 37.79 -12.65
C ARG A 513 29.67 36.72 -12.64
N THR A 514 30.28 36.52 -13.79
CA THR A 514 31.33 35.50 -13.98
C THR A 514 32.71 36.14 -14.11
N MET A 515 33.72 35.55 -13.47
CA MET A 515 35.11 36.00 -13.60
C MET A 515 36.07 34.82 -13.74
N ASN A 516 37.12 34.99 -14.54
CA ASN A 516 38.29 34.11 -14.52
C ASN A 516 39.29 34.72 -13.53
N VAL A 517 39.50 34.10 -12.38
CA VAL A 517 40.41 34.62 -11.36
C VAL A 517 41.85 34.47 -11.85
N THR A 518 42.43 35.56 -12.33
CA THR A 518 43.87 35.71 -12.56
C THR A 518 44.27 37.09 -12.04
N GLU A 519 44.61 37.13 -10.74
CA GLU A 519 45.28 38.25 -10.04
C GLU A 519 44.63 39.66 -10.13
N GLY A 520 43.33 39.80 -9.81
CA GLY A 520 42.65 41.10 -9.73
C GLY A 520 41.77 41.26 -8.49
N PRO A 521 41.36 42.49 -8.12
CA PRO A 521 40.43 42.73 -7.01
C PRO A 521 39.08 42.06 -7.30
N ILE A 522 38.71 41.15 -6.40
CA ILE A 522 37.55 40.28 -6.55
C ILE A 522 36.26 41.04 -6.18
N PRO A 523 35.30 41.21 -7.10
CA PRO A 523 34.03 41.86 -6.79
C PRO A 523 33.18 40.98 -5.85
N TYR A 524 32.39 41.62 -4.97
CA TYR A 524 31.47 40.89 -4.10
C TYR A 524 30.32 40.28 -4.92
N GLY A 525 30.16 38.95 -4.82
CA GLY A 525 29.12 38.19 -5.53
C GLY A 525 29.50 37.87 -6.98
N TYR A 526 30.29 36.80 -7.17
CA TYR A 526 30.72 36.31 -8.48
C TYR A 526 30.82 34.78 -8.48
N VAL A 527 30.83 34.21 -9.67
CA VAL A 527 31.10 32.78 -9.91
C VAL A 527 32.40 32.65 -10.70
N ASP A 528 33.33 31.86 -10.18
CA ASP A 528 34.60 31.55 -10.85
C ASP A 528 34.40 30.44 -11.88
N LEU A 529 34.71 30.72 -13.16
CA LEU A 529 34.60 29.72 -14.23
C LEU A 529 35.68 28.63 -14.15
N SER A 530 36.83 28.95 -13.58
CA SER A 530 37.99 28.05 -13.55
C SER A 530 37.82 26.96 -12.49
N THR A 531 37.34 27.34 -11.30
CA THR A 531 37.12 26.42 -10.18
C THR A 531 35.66 26.00 -10.02
N GLY A 532 34.70 26.74 -10.61
CA GLY A 532 33.27 26.54 -10.36
C GLY A 532 32.81 26.96 -8.96
N ASN A 533 33.68 27.61 -8.19
CA ASN A 533 33.38 28.10 -6.86
C ASN A 533 32.60 29.40 -6.91
N ASP A 534 31.67 29.53 -5.98
CA ASP A 534 30.81 30.70 -5.86
C ASP A 534 30.80 31.22 -4.41
N THR A 535 30.44 32.49 -4.24
CA THR A 535 30.45 33.16 -2.94
C THR A 535 29.43 32.56 -1.97
N CYS A 536 28.31 32.08 -2.52
CA CYS A 536 27.22 31.48 -1.76
C CYS A 536 27.60 30.14 -1.11
N MET A 537 28.47 29.35 -1.72
CA MET A 537 29.02 28.11 -1.16
C MET A 537 30.13 28.36 -0.14
N ASN A 538 30.84 29.48 -0.25
CA ASN A 538 31.93 29.87 0.66
C ASN A 538 31.45 30.56 1.95
N THR A 539 30.15 30.88 2.06
CA THR A 539 29.57 31.45 3.29
C THR A 539 29.32 30.38 4.36
N ALA A 540 30.41 29.80 4.89
CA ALA A 540 30.38 28.61 5.76
C ALA A 540 29.49 28.76 7.01
N GLY A 541 29.48 29.94 7.65
CA GLY A 541 28.68 30.19 8.85
C GLY A 541 27.18 30.10 8.63
N ILE A 542 26.66 30.74 7.57
CA ILE A 542 25.22 30.71 7.25
C ILE A 542 24.79 29.29 6.86
N ARG A 543 25.62 28.58 6.07
CA ARG A 543 25.33 27.20 5.66
C ARG A 543 25.30 26.24 6.85
N ALA A 544 26.23 26.38 7.80
CA ALA A 544 26.22 25.60 9.04
C ALA A 544 24.98 25.89 9.90
N PHE A 545 24.53 27.15 9.96
CA PHE A 545 23.29 27.50 10.66
C PHE A 545 22.06 26.89 9.98
N VAL A 546 21.97 26.96 8.65
CA VAL A 546 20.82 26.43 7.91
C VAL A 546 20.75 24.90 7.98
N SER A 547 21.89 24.20 8.02
CA SER A 547 21.91 22.73 8.11
C SER A 547 21.37 22.18 9.43
N ILE A 548 21.46 22.95 10.53
CA ILE A 548 20.94 22.52 11.84
C ILE A 548 19.44 22.81 12.04
N ILE A 549 18.83 23.69 11.21
CA ILE A 549 17.42 24.10 11.36
C ILE A 549 16.46 22.89 11.49
N PRO A 550 16.51 21.86 10.62
CA PRO A 550 15.60 20.72 10.74
C PRO A 550 15.74 19.94 12.06
N ALA A 551 16.96 19.78 12.55
CA ALA A 551 17.22 19.12 13.83
C ALA A 551 16.75 20.00 15.00
N SER A 552 16.92 21.32 14.91
CA SER A 552 16.44 22.27 15.91
C SER A 552 14.93 22.29 16.05
N VAL A 553 14.19 22.27 14.95
CA VAL A 553 12.72 22.13 14.96
C VAL A 553 12.31 20.92 15.80
N ARG A 554 12.94 19.75 15.57
CA ARG A 554 12.65 18.53 16.31
C ARG A 554 13.07 18.57 17.76
N PHE A 555 14.24 19.13 18.04
CA PHE A 555 14.74 19.33 19.40
C PHE A 555 13.73 20.14 20.23
N PHE A 556 13.27 21.29 19.72
CA PHE A 556 12.28 22.13 20.41
C PHE A 556 10.92 21.45 20.56
N GLN A 557 10.46 20.72 19.54
CA GLN A 557 9.23 19.90 19.66
C GLN A 557 9.33 18.87 20.78
N CYS A 558 10.48 18.21 20.93
CA CYS A 558 10.71 17.21 21.97
C CYS A 558 10.71 17.85 23.37
N LEU A 559 11.38 18.99 23.54
CA LEU A 559 11.36 19.75 24.79
C LEU A 559 9.95 20.23 25.15
N ARG A 560 9.19 20.70 24.16
CA ARG A 560 7.80 21.11 24.36
C ARG A 560 6.93 19.95 24.86
N ARG A 561 7.04 18.78 24.23
CA ARG A 561 6.30 17.58 24.67
C ARG A 561 6.71 17.13 26.07
N TYR A 562 8.00 17.20 26.42
CA TYR A 562 8.44 16.95 27.78
C TYR A 562 7.81 17.91 28.79
N ARG A 563 7.74 19.21 28.45
CA ARG A 563 7.10 20.22 29.30
C ARG A 563 5.63 19.93 29.54
N ASP A 564 4.91 19.53 28.49
CA ASP A 564 3.47 19.28 28.53
C ASP A 564 3.11 17.97 29.23
N THR A 565 3.86 16.88 29.00
CA THR A 565 3.54 15.55 29.56
C THR A 565 4.29 15.23 30.86
N ARG A 566 5.35 15.99 31.18
CA ARG A 566 6.29 15.73 32.30
C ARG A 566 6.98 14.36 32.27
N ARG A 567 6.96 13.66 31.13
CA ARG A 567 7.59 12.34 30.97
C ARG A 567 8.95 12.46 30.29
N ALA A 568 10.03 12.17 31.03
CA ALA A 568 11.39 12.24 30.50
C ALA A 568 11.61 11.25 29.34
N HIS A 569 11.15 10.01 29.48
CA HIS A 569 11.10 9.04 28.40
C HIS A 569 9.70 9.05 27.74
N PRO A 570 9.59 9.10 26.40
CA PRO A 570 10.68 9.11 25.41
C PRO A 570 11.19 10.52 25.04
N HIS A 571 10.58 11.59 25.55
CA HIS A 571 10.74 12.94 24.99
C HIS A 571 12.15 13.53 25.10
N LEU A 572 12.79 13.48 26.28
CA LEU A 572 14.11 14.07 26.49
C LEU A 572 15.21 13.25 25.81
N VAL A 573 15.03 11.92 25.77
CA VAL A 573 15.91 11.00 25.04
C VAL A 573 15.84 11.32 23.55
N ASN A 574 14.64 11.51 23.00
CA ASN A 574 14.49 11.94 21.61
C ASN A 574 15.10 13.32 21.34
N ALA A 575 15.05 14.26 22.30
CA ALA A 575 15.75 15.54 22.16
C ALA A 575 17.28 15.34 22.08
N GLY A 576 17.82 14.45 22.92
CA GLY A 576 19.24 14.05 22.88
C GLY A 576 19.67 13.49 21.52
N LYS A 577 18.80 12.72 20.85
CA LYS A 577 19.04 12.25 19.49
C LYS A 577 19.32 13.41 18.52
N TYR A 578 18.44 14.41 18.47
CA TYR A 578 18.61 15.54 17.54
C TYR A 578 19.74 16.50 17.95
N SER A 579 20.11 16.57 19.24
CA SER A 579 21.28 17.37 19.64
C SER A 579 22.61 16.81 19.11
N THR A 580 22.68 15.51 18.77
CA THR A 580 23.89 14.95 18.15
C THR A 580 24.23 15.61 16.82
N THR A 581 23.24 16.13 16.08
CA THR A 581 23.46 16.88 14.83
C THR A 581 24.24 18.17 15.07
N TYR A 582 24.05 18.85 16.19
CA TYR A 582 24.82 20.05 16.53
C TYR A 582 26.30 19.73 16.72
N LEU A 583 26.58 18.61 17.38
CA LEU A 583 27.95 18.15 17.58
C LEU A 583 28.63 17.89 16.23
N VAL A 584 27.94 17.20 15.32
CA VAL A 584 28.44 16.90 13.96
C VAL A 584 28.73 18.17 13.16
N VAL A 585 27.82 19.15 13.17
CA VAL A 585 28.01 20.39 12.40
C VAL A 585 29.09 21.27 13.02
N LEU A 586 29.21 21.31 14.35
CA LEU A 586 30.25 22.04 15.04
C LEU A 586 31.63 21.48 14.73
N THR A 587 31.84 20.17 14.90
CA THR A 587 33.12 19.51 14.64
C THR A 587 33.51 19.57 13.17
N HIS A 588 32.55 19.45 12.24
CA HIS A 588 32.77 19.70 10.81
C HIS A 588 33.28 21.12 10.53
N SER A 589 32.63 22.13 11.13
CA SER A 589 33.00 23.53 10.92
C SER A 589 34.39 23.85 11.48
N LEU A 590 34.73 23.27 12.63
CA LEU A 590 36.06 23.37 13.22
C LEU A 590 37.12 22.64 12.39
N ASN A 591 36.80 21.48 11.83
CA ASN A 591 37.69 20.77 10.90
C ASN A 591 37.97 21.62 9.66
N ARG A 592 36.92 22.19 9.04
CA ARG A 592 37.07 23.08 7.88
C ARG A 592 37.93 24.31 8.19
N TRP A 593 37.76 24.92 9.37
CA TRP A 593 38.60 26.03 9.82
C TRP A 593 40.06 25.60 10.03
N ALA A 594 40.29 24.44 10.64
CA ALA A 594 41.63 23.92 10.87
C ALA A 594 42.37 23.59 9.57
N THR A 595 41.70 22.92 8.63
CA THR A 595 42.26 22.61 7.29
C THR A 595 42.56 23.87 6.47
N ALA A 596 41.74 24.93 6.63
CA ALA A 596 42.00 26.21 5.96
C ALA A 596 43.27 26.91 6.47
N ASN A 597 43.62 26.72 7.75
CA ASN A 597 44.83 27.31 8.33
C ASN A 597 46.07 26.43 8.11
N ASN A 598 45.95 25.10 8.26
CA ASN A 598 47.04 24.14 8.11
C ASN A 598 46.59 22.94 7.23
N PRO A 599 46.79 22.99 5.91
CA PRO A 599 46.28 21.96 4.99
C PRO A 599 47.01 20.62 5.04
N ALA A 600 48.25 20.58 5.57
CA ALA A 600 49.12 19.41 5.52
C ALA A 600 48.89 18.40 6.66
N ASP A 601 48.26 18.82 7.76
CA ASP A 601 48.05 18.00 8.95
C ASP A 601 46.58 17.63 9.12
N THR A 602 46.33 16.34 9.39
CA THR A 602 45.02 15.88 9.86
C THR A 602 44.75 16.43 11.26
N SER A 603 43.80 17.35 11.37
CA SER A 603 43.47 18.00 12.64
C SER A 603 42.79 17.03 13.63
N ILE A 604 42.95 17.29 14.94
CA ILE A 604 42.17 16.59 15.99
C ILE A 604 40.65 16.70 15.76
N PHE A 605 40.21 17.80 15.12
CA PHE A 605 38.80 18.05 14.80
C PHE A 605 38.26 17.09 13.75
N PHE A 606 39.09 16.54 12.86
CA PHE A 606 38.69 15.48 11.94
C PHE A 606 38.25 14.22 12.70
N TYR A 607 39.04 13.76 13.67
CA TYR A 607 38.70 12.59 14.49
C TYR A 607 37.46 12.84 15.35
N LEU A 608 37.33 14.02 15.95
CA LEU A 608 36.13 14.42 16.69
C LEU A 608 34.89 14.46 15.78
N TRP A 609 35.06 14.89 14.53
CA TRP A 609 33.99 14.91 13.54
C TRP A 609 33.53 13.50 13.18
N VAL A 610 34.44 12.59 12.85
CA VAL A 610 34.12 11.18 12.60
C VAL A 610 33.44 10.53 13.82
N ALA A 611 33.97 10.75 15.04
CA ALA A 611 33.38 10.23 16.27
C ALA A 611 31.95 10.76 16.50
N SER A 612 31.72 12.06 16.26
CA SER A 612 30.39 12.65 16.38
C SER A 612 29.38 12.07 15.37
N TYR A 613 29.84 11.73 14.15
CA TYR A 613 29.01 11.06 13.15
C TYR A 613 28.67 9.63 13.56
N ILE A 614 29.63 8.85 14.07
CA ILE A 614 29.39 7.48 14.54
C ILE A 614 28.36 7.48 15.68
N LEU A 615 28.47 8.44 16.62
CA LEU A 615 27.50 8.60 17.71
C LEU A 615 26.11 8.95 17.17
N SER A 616 26.02 9.93 16.27
CA SER A 616 24.74 10.34 15.67
C SER A 616 24.09 9.22 14.86
N PHE A 617 24.87 8.51 14.04
CA PHE A 617 24.45 7.35 13.26
C PHE A 617 23.88 6.25 14.17
N THR A 618 24.66 5.82 15.17
CA THR A 618 24.28 4.73 16.06
C THR A 618 23.00 5.06 16.81
N TYR A 619 22.91 6.28 17.36
CA TYR A 619 21.73 6.71 18.09
C TYR A 619 20.50 6.74 17.17
N THR A 620 20.59 7.39 16.02
CA THR A 620 19.43 7.57 15.14
C THR A 620 18.98 6.26 14.49
N PHE A 621 19.90 5.34 14.14
CA PHE A 621 19.57 4.01 13.63
C PHE A 621 18.84 3.16 14.68
N LEU A 622 19.40 3.08 15.90
CA LEU A 622 18.75 2.35 16.99
C LEU A 622 17.38 2.95 17.31
N TRP A 623 17.25 4.28 17.28
CA TRP A 623 15.97 4.94 17.50
C TRP A 623 14.91 4.52 16.49
N ASP A 624 15.26 4.44 15.20
CA ASP A 624 14.32 4.03 14.16
C ASP A 624 13.79 2.61 14.40
N VAL A 625 14.69 1.65 14.64
CA VAL A 625 14.33 0.24 14.81
C VAL A 625 13.54 -0.02 16.09
N PHE A 626 13.99 0.55 17.21
CA PHE A 626 13.41 0.26 18.53
C PHE A 626 12.21 1.16 18.88
N MET A 627 12.27 2.44 18.56
CA MET A 627 11.28 3.41 19.03
C MET A 627 10.27 3.77 17.93
N ASP A 628 10.75 4.23 16.77
CA ASP A 628 9.86 4.74 15.73
C ASP A 628 9.07 3.59 15.09
N TRP A 629 9.73 2.47 14.80
CA TRP A 629 9.08 1.29 14.22
C TRP A 629 8.60 0.27 15.25
N GLY A 630 9.21 0.22 16.44
CA GLY A 630 8.81 -0.72 17.50
C GLY A 630 8.89 -2.18 17.05
N LEU A 631 9.92 -2.56 16.30
CA LEU A 631 10.00 -3.89 15.68
C LEU A 631 10.48 -4.97 16.64
N ILE A 632 11.41 -4.64 17.53
CA ILE A 632 12.09 -5.63 18.37
C ILE A 632 11.27 -5.94 19.61
N ASP A 633 10.74 -7.16 19.67
CA ASP A 633 10.05 -7.72 20.83
C ASP A 633 10.84 -8.92 21.38
N PRO A 634 11.25 -8.93 22.67
CA PRO A 634 11.87 -10.09 23.32
C PRO A 634 11.02 -11.37 23.29
N ARG A 635 9.70 -11.26 23.06
CA ARG A 635 8.76 -12.37 22.97
C ARG A 635 8.46 -12.83 21.53
N ALA A 636 9.27 -12.38 20.56
CA ALA A 636 9.04 -12.64 19.14
C ALA A 636 8.87 -14.14 18.80
N PRO A 637 7.95 -14.48 17.87
CA PRO A 637 7.72 -15.86 17.45
C PRO A 637 8.93 -16.45 16.70
N LYS A 638 9.17 -17.76 16.88
CA LYS A 638 10.32 -18.48 16.29
C LYS A 638 10.43 -18.36 14.75
N GLU A 639 9.31 -18.12 14.07
CA GLU A 639 9.25 -17.97 12.62
C GLU A 639 9.60 -16.57 12.10
N ALA A 640 9.85 -15.61 12.99
CA ALA A 640 10.20 -14.23 12.66
C ALA A 640 11.09 -13.65 13.78
N PRO A 641 12.36 -14.07 13.87
CA PRO A 641 13.24 -13.63 14.96
C PRO A 641 13.35 -12.11 14.98
N PHE A 642 13.20 -11.54 16.18
CA PHE A 642 13.27 -10.10 16.47
C PHE A 642 12.12 -9.23 15.92
N LEU A 643 11.09 -9.78 15.27
CA LEU A 643 9.93 -8.99 14.83
C LEU A 643 8.75 -9.16 15.79
N ARG A 644 8.04 -8.07 16.08
CA ARG A 644 6.81 -8.07 16.90
C ARG A 644 5.71 -8.97 16.32
N GLU A 645 4.79 -9.40 17.17
CA GLU A 645 3.69 -10.31 16.78
C GLU A 645 2.67 -9.67 15.83
N GLU A 646 2.38 -8.38 15.98
CA GLU A 646 1.34 -7.69 15.21
C GLU A 646 1.94 -6.90 14.04
N MET A 647 1.84 -7.46 12.83
CA MET A 647 2.31 -6.86 11.58
C MET A 647 1.15 -6.71 10.59
N ILE A 648 1.01 -5.53 10.01
CA ILE A 648 -0.04 -5.19 9.04
C ILE A 648 0.38 -5.58 7.62
N TYR A 649 1.64 -5.34 7.26
CA TYR A 649 2.15 -5.67 5.94
C TYR A 649 2.43 -7.17 5.86
N GLY A 650 1.71 -7.89 4.99
CA GLY A 650 1.66 -9.35 5.00
C GLY A 650 2.96 -10.10 4.70
N THR A 651 4.04 -9.39 4.32
CA THR A 651 5.34 -10.01 3.99
C THR A 651 6.40 -9.62 5.01
N LYS A 652 6.88 -10.59 5.80
CA LYS A 652 7.93 -10.40 6.82
C LYS A 652 9.23 -9.78 6.25
N TRP A 653 9.59 -10.13 5.01
CA TRP A 653 10.77 -9.58 4.32
C TRP A 653 10.76 -8.06 4.15
N PHE A 654 9.59 -7.43 4.12
CA PHE A 654 9.48 -5.97 4.02
C PHE A 654 10.13 -5.27 5.22
N TYR A 655 9.98 -5.83 6.42
CA TYR A 655 10.53 -5.29 7.66
C TYR A 655 12.04 -5.43 7.72
N TYR A 656 12.57 -6.61 7.39
CA TYR A 656 14.02 -6.81 7.32
C TYR A 656 14.67 -5.96 6.22
N PHE A 657 13.99 -5.80 5.08
CA PHE A 657 14.43 -4.87 4.05
C PHE A 657 14.51 -3.44 4.58
N GLY A 658 13.48 -2.97 5.29
CA GLY A 658 13.50 -1.63 5.91
C GLY A 658 14.68 -1.43 6.87
N ILE A 659 15.01 -2.43 7.70
CA ILE A 659 16.17 -2.37 8.61
C ILE A 659 17.49 -2.26 7.83
N ILE A 660 17.67 -3.10 6.81
CA ILE A 660 18.91 -3.12 6.01
C ILE A 660 19.05 -1.83 5.19
N GLU A 661 17.96 -1.40 4.56
CA GLU A 661 17.93 -0.19 3.74
C GLU A 661 18.23 1.06 4.57
N ASP A 662 17.63 1.19 5.75
CA ASP A 662 17.89 2.30 6.66
C ASP A 662 19.35 2.31 7.14
N PHE A 663 19.90 1.15 7.51
CA PHE A 663 21.31 1.03 7.89
C PHE A 663 22.25 1.48 6.76
N VAL A 664 22.05 0.95 5.55
CA VAL A 664 22.92 1.22 4.39
C VAL A 664 22.84 2.70 3.97
N LEU A 665 21.64 3.26 3.85
CA LEU A 665 21.48 4.65 3.39
C LEU A 665 21.87 5.66 4.47
N ARG A 666 21.79 5.31 5.75
CA ARG A 666 22.36 6.13 6.84
C ARG A 666 23.88 6.16 6.83
N LEU A 667 24.56 5.15 6.28
CA LEU A 667 26.01 5.17 6.06
C LEU A 667 26.43 6.06 4.88
N SER A 668 25.51 6.78 4.25
CA SER A 668 25.81 7.74 3.19
C SER A 668 26.82 8.81 3.60
N TRP A 669 26.91 9.15 4.90
CA TRP A 669 27.96 10.05 5.41
C TRP A 669 29.37 9.49 5.19
N VAL A 670 29.56 8.17 5.25
CA VAL A 670 30.88 7.52 5.02
C VAL A 670 31.35 7.81 3.61
N MET A 671 30.44 7.76 2.62
CA MET A 671 30.74 8.08 1.23
C MET A 671 31.08 9.57 1.07
N ASN A 672 30.36 10.45 1.76
CA ASN A 672 30.66 11.89 1.75
C ASN A 672 32.04 12.22 2.35
N VAL A 673 32.42 11.58 3.45
CA VAL A 673 33.74 11.80 4.09
C VAL A 673 34.86 11.14 3.28
N SER A 674 34.70 9.89 2.88
CA SER A 674 35.78 9.14 2.18
C SER A 674 36.03 9.62 0.75
N LEU A 675 34.99 9.83 -0.06
CA LEU A 675 35.15 10.22 -1.48
C LEU A 675 35.24 11.73 -1.66
N GLY A 676 34.70 12.50 -0.72
CA GLY A 676 34.86 13.95 -0.68
C GLY A 676 36.29 14.37 -0.36
N GLU A 677 36.94 13.72 0.61
CA GLU A 677 38.35 13.99 0.97
C GLU A 677 39.35 13.27 0.05
N ALA A 678 38.99 12.14 -0.57
CA ALA A 678 39.85 11.43 -1.51
C ALA A 678 39.88 12.06 -2.94
N TRP A 679 39.23 13.21 -3.15
CA TRP A 679 39.16 13.95 -4.43
C TRP A 679 38.67 13.14 -5.65
N LEU A 680 38.04 11.98 -5.44
CA LEU A 680 37.70 11.04 -6.53
C LEU A 680 36.39 11.42 -7.26
N LEU A 681 35.44 12.06 -6.56
CA LEU A 681 34.16 12.49 -7.10
C LEU A 681 33.83 13.93 -6.65
N ASN A 682 33.30 14.75 -7.55
CA ASN A 682 32.84 16.10 -7.22
C ASN A 682 31.73 16.05 -6.15
N GLY A 683 31.85 16.84 -5.06
CA GLY A 683 30.91 16.84 -3.93
C GLY A 683 29.45 17.13 -4.30
N ASP A 684 29.21 17.99 -5.30
CA ASP A 684 27.85 18.25 -5.80
C ASP A 684 27.23 17.05 -6.49
N MET A 685 28.02 16.28 -7.23
CA MET A 685 27.55 15.05 -7.87
C MET A 685 27.12 14.04 -6.80
N LEU A 686 27.93 13.87 -5.75
CA LEU A 686 27.62 12.97 -4.65
C LEU A 686 26.35 13.40 -3.91
N THR A 687 26.17 14.71 -3.66
CA THR A 687 24.95 15.25 -3.06
C THR A 687 23.72 15.01 -3.94
N CYS A 688 23.85 15.12 -5.27
CA CYS A 688 22.76 14.82 -6.21
C CYS A 688 22.36 13.34 -6.23
N LEU A 689 23.28 12.42 -5.93
CA LEU A 689 22.99 11.00 -5.83
C LEU A 689 22.42 10.60 -4.46
N MET A 690 22.98 11.15 -3.38
CA MET A 690 22.61 10.76 -2.01
C MET A 690 21.31 11.42 -1.55
N SER A 691 21.00 12.65 -1.98
CA SER A 691 19.80 13.36 -1.50
C SER A 691 18.48 12.68 -1.91
N PRO A 692 18.29 12.19 -3.15
CA PRO A 692 17.11 11.40 -3.51
C PRO A 692 17.00 10.08 -2.72
N LEU A 693 18.14 9.45 -2.41
CA LEU A 693 18.16 8.22 -1.60
C LEU A 693 17.75 8.50 -0.16
N GLU A 694 18.17 9.62 0.44
CA GLU A 694 17.70 10.02 1.77
C GLU A 694 16.19 10.29 1.81
N VAL A 695 15.63 10.89 0.75
CA VAL A 695 14.17 11.05 0.60
C VAL A 695 13.47 9.69 0.45
N PHE A 696 14.07 8.74 -0.27
CA PHE A 696 13.54 7.38 -0.41
C PHE A 696 13.60 6.59 0.91
N ARG A 697 14.66 6.72 1.69
CA ARG A 697 14.78 6.15 3.04
C ARG A 697 13.64 6.61 3.93
N ARG A 698 13.35 7.91 3.93
CA ARG A 698 12.22 8.47 4.67
C ARG A 698 10.87 7.95 4.17
N PHE A 699 10.74 7.69 2.87
CA PHE A 699 9.55 7.07 2.29
C PHE A 699 9.31 5.66 2.86
N ILE A 700 10.32 4.81 2.99
CA ILE A 700 10.18 3.50 3.65
C ILE A 700 9.89 3.66 5.16
N TRP A 701 10.61 4.56 5.84
CA TRP A 701 10.38 4.85 7.26
C TRP A 701 8.92 5.24 7.55
N ASN A 702 8.28 5.99 6.64
CA ASN A 702 6.88 6.43 6.79
C ASN A 702 5.90 5.24 6.87
N TYR A 703 6.13 4.14 6.13
CA TYR A 703 5.30 2.94 6.22
C TYR A 703 5.37 2.27 7.59
N LEU A 704 6.59 2.07 8.09
CA LEU A 704 6.85 1.38 9.36
C LEU A 704 6.45 2.25 10.56
N ARG A 705 6.70 3.56 10.50
CA ARG A 705 6.31 4.52 11.54
C ARG A 705 4.80 4.59 11.71
N LEU A 706 4.05 4.78 10.62
CA LEU A 706 2.59 4.90 10.72
C LEU A 706 1.93 3.59 11.14
N GLU A 707 2.49 2.46 10.72
CA GLU A 707 2.04 1.16 11.20
C GLU A 707 2.24 1.03 12.72
N ASN A 708 3.42 1.36 13.23
CA ASN A 708 3.68 1.32 14.68
C ASN A 708 2.72 2.24 15.45
N GLU A 709 2.49 3.45 14.96
CA GLU A 709 1.52 4.38 15.57
C GLU A 709 0.10 3.81 15.54
N HIS A 710 -0.30 3.19 14.43
CA HIS A 710 -1.60 2.54 14.30
C HIS A 710 -1.78 1.38 15.28
N VAL A 711 -0.80 0.46 15.34
CA VAL A 711 -0.83 -0.70 16.26
C VAL A 711 -0.91 -0.23 17.72
N ASN A 712 -0.13 0.78 18.10
CA ASN A 712 -0.17 1.34 19.45
C ASN A 712 -1.52 2.03 19.76
N ASN A 713 -2.10 2.75 18.81
CA ASN A 713 -3.41 3.39 18.99
C ASN A 713 -4.57 2.38 19.05
N CYS A 714 -4.51 1.29 18.30
CA CYS A 714 -5.45 0.17 18.40
C CYS A 714 -5.30 -0.58 19.73
N GLY A 715 -4.07 -0.80 20.20
CA GLY A 715 -3.78 -1.40 21.51
C GLY A 715 -4.26 -0.57 22.70
N GLN A 716 -4.34 0.77 22.56
CA GLN A 716 -4.92 1.68 23.55
C GLN A 716 -6.42 1.96 23.32
N PHE A 717 -7.07 1.28 22.38
CA PHE A 717 -8.49 1.45 22.02
C PHE A 717 -8.89 2.87 21.59
N ARG A 718 -7.92 3.71 21.19
CA ARG A 718 -8.16 5.10 20.72
C ARG A 718 -8.50 5.19 19.24
N ALA A 719 -8.15 4.16 18.47
CA ALA A 719 -8.47 4.06 17.04
C ALA A 719 -9.20 2.74 16.76
N VAL A 720 -10.38 2.85 16.16
CA VAL A 720 -11.01 1.76 15.40
C VAL A 720 -10.55 1.94 13.95
N ARG A 721 -10.19 0.89 13.22
CA ARG A 721 -9.85 1.06 11.79
C ARG A 721 -11.14 1.44 11.11
N ASP A 722 -11.13 2.58 10.45
CA ASP A 722 -12.20 2.97 9.55
C ASP A 722 -12.16 2.04 8.35
N ILE A 723 -12.70 0.84 8.54
CA ILE A 723 -12.98 -0.07 7.46
C ILE A 723 -14.28 0.43 6.87
N SER A 724 -14.30 0.56 5.54
CA SER A 724 -15.54 0.59 4.78
C SER A 724 -16.24 -0.76 4.87
N VAL A 725 -16.65 -1.20 6.07
CA VAL A 725 -17.68 -2.23 6.16
C VAL A 725 -18.95 -1.51 5.80
N LYS A 726 -19.37 -1.62 4.54
CA LYS A 726 -20.75 -1.28 4.20
C LYS A 726 -21.62 -2.05 5.21
N PRO A 727 -22.55 -1.39 5.90
CA PRO A 727 -23.55 -2.10 6.69
C PRO A 727 -24.10 -3.21 5.79
N ILE A 728 -24.01 -4.47 6.23
CA ILE A 728 -24.48 -5.59 5.43
C ILE A 728 -25.97 -5.32 5.21
N ARG A 729 -26.36 -5.02 3.96
CA ARG A 729 -27.77 -4.79 3.65
C ARG A 729 -28.50 -6.11 3.88
N LYS A 730 -29.75 -6.08 4.35
CA LYS A 730 -30.58 -7.30 4.45
C LYS A 730 -30.51 -8.16 3.18
N GLY A 731 -30.51 -7.55 2.00
CA GLY A 731 -30.34 -8.25 0.71
C GLY A 731 -28.97 -8.91 0.46
N ASP A 732 -27.87 -8.36 1.00
CA ASP A 732 -26.54 -8.98 0.90
C ASP A 732 -26.42 -10.17 1.88
N LEU A 733 -27.05 -10.05 3.06
CA LEU A 733 -27.19 -11.15 4.01
C LEU A 733 -28.09 -12.25 3.46
N GLU A 734 -29.21 -11.90 2.82
CA GLU A 734 -30.09 -12.82 2.11
C GLU A 734 -29.41 -13.47 0.91
N SER A 735 -28.55 -12.76 0.16
CA SER A 735 -27.70 -13.36 -0.88
C SER A 735 -26.69 -14.35 -0.31
N LEU A 736 -26.09 -14.03 0.84
CA LEU A 736 -25.21 -14.93 1.58
C LEU A 736 -25.98 -16.17 2.08
N LEU A 737 -27.22 -16.00 2.58
CA LEU A 737 -28.14 -17.07 3.03
C LEU A 737 -28.71 -17.91 1.88
N ALA A 738 -29.05 -17.31 0.74
CA ALA A 738 -29.53 -18.03 -0.45
C ALA A 738 -28.43 -18.91 -1.05
N LYS A 739 -27.17 -18.46 -1.02
CA LYS A 739 -26.00 -19.30 -1.36
C LYS A 739 -25.72 -20.40 -0.32
N ILE A 740 -26.36 -20.37 0.87
CA ILE A 740 -26.24 -21.36 1.95
C ILE A 740 -27.23 -22.52 1.80
N ASP A 741 -28.36 -22.32 1.11
CA ASP A 741 -29.52 -23.22 1.14
C ASP A 741 -29.85 -23.93 -0.20
N GLN A 742 -28.94 -23.94 -1.19
CA GLN A 742 -29.14 -24.73 -2.42
C GLN A 742 -29.28 -26.25 -2.11
N PRO A 743 -30.39 -26.90 -2.51
CA PRO A 743 -30.77 -28.25 -2.09
C PRO A 743 -30.03 -29.41 -2.79
N ASP A 744 -29.41 -29.20 -3.97
CA ASP A 744 -28.93 -30.29 -4.85
C ASP A 744 -27.57 -30.92 -4.47
N GLY A 745 -27.21 -31.03 -3.19
CA GLY A 745 -25.84 -31.47 -2.85
C GLY A 745 -25.61 -32.14 -1.52
N VAL A 746 -26.66 -32.70 -0.90
CA VAL A 746 -26.61 -33.07 0.52
C VAL A 746 -26.28 -34.55 0.77
N THR A 747 -26.48 -35.48 -0.16
CA THR A 747 -26.30 -36.92 0.17
C THR A 747 -25.06 -37.61 -0.42
N HIS A 748 -24.45 -37.10 -1.50
CA HIS A 748 -23.38 -37.84 -2.21
C HIS A 748 -21.93 -37.40 -1.99
N ARG A 749 -21.63 -36.49 -1.04
CA ARG A 749 -20.28 -35.90 -0.93
C ARG A 749 -19.30 -36.56 0.05
N GLY A 750 -19.73 -37.41 0.98
CA GLY A 750 -18.81 -37.99 1.98
C GLY A 750 -17.76 -38.95 1.37
N ILE A 751 -18.24 -39.87 0.54
CA ILE A 751 -17.40 -40.88 -0.13
C ILE A 751 -16.53 -40.23 -1.22
N ASP A 752 -17.14 -39.35 -2.02
CA ASP A 752 -16.50 -38.61 -3.10
C ASP A 752 -15.42 -37.63 -2.58
N LEU A 753 -15.60 -37.04 -1.39
CA LEU A 753 -14.57 -36.20 -0.74
C LEU A 753 -13.40 -37.04 -0.21
N ARG A 754 -13.66 -38.24 0.34
CA ARG A 754 -12.64 -39.16 0.83
C ARG A 754 -11.74 -39.66 -0.31
N GLU A 755 -12.33 -39.95 -1.47
CA GLU A 755 -11.59 -40.25 -2.70
C GLU A 755 -10.81 -39.06 -3.25
N ARG A 756 -11.44 -37.87 -3.35
CA ARG A 756 -10.76 -36.64 -3.80
C ARG A 756 -9.58 -36.26 -2.93
N VAL A 757 -9.63 -36.50 -1.62
CA VAL A 757 -8.52 -36.23 -0.70
C VAL A 757 -7.38 -37.24 -0.83
N LYS A 758 -7.69 -38.54 -1.05
CA LYS A 758 -6.67 -39.55 -1.45
C LYS A 758 -6.00 -39.16 -2.77
N LYS A 759 -6.79 -38.75 -3.78
CA LYS A 759 -6.31 -38.27 -5.09
C LYS A 759 -5.45 -37.00 -4.93
N HIS A 760 -5.84 -36.07 -4.05
CA HIS A 760 -5.07 -34.87 -3.71
C HIS A 760 -3.74 -35.17 -2.98
N LYS A 761 -3.70 -36.18 -2.10
CA LYS A 761 -2.47 -36.59 -1.38
C LYS A 761 -1.44 -37.20 -2.34
N LYS A 762 -1.89 -38.02 -3.31
CA LYS A 762 -1.07 -38.56 -4.40
C LYS A 762 -0.53 -37.42 -5.29
N ALA A 763 -1.42 -36.52 -5.74
CA ALA A 763 -1.06 -35.37 -6.56
C ALA A 763 -0.09 -34.39 -5.88
N LYS A 764 -0.24 -34.12 -4.57
CA LYS A 764 0.63 -33.18 -3.82
C LYS A 764 2.03 -33.76 -3.56
N ARG A 765 2.15 -35.09 -3.43
CA ARG A 765 3.42 -35.81 -3.31
C ARG A 765 4.17 -35.83 -4.65
N GLU A 766 3.46 -36.04 -5.74
CA GLU A 766 3.99 -35.95 -7.12
C GLU A 766 4.35 -34.51 -7.50
N GLN A 767 3.55 -33.52 -7.09
CA GLN A 767 3.83 -32.09 -7.29
C GLN A 767 5.11 -31.62 -6.59
N ARG A 768 5.41 -32.14 -5.38
CA ARG A 768 6.67 -31.85 -4.67
C ARG A 768 7.90 -32.49 -5.34
N GLN A 769 7.76 -33.62 -6.03
CA GLN A 769 8.83 -34.22 -6.82
C GLN A 769 9.03 -33.50 -8.18
N LEU A 770 7.94 -33.06 -8.83
CA LEU A 770 7.96 -32.28 -10.07
C LEU A 770 8.65 -30.91 -9.92
N LEU A 771 8.47 -30.24 -8.77
CA LEU A 771 9.12 -28.95 -8.48
C LEU A 771 10.64 -29.03 -8.35
N LYS A 772 11.21 -30.23 -8.14
CA LYS A 772 12.68 -30.44 -8.12
C LYS A 772 13.29 -30.69 -9.50
N ARG A 773 12.49 -31.03 -10.52
CA ARG A 773 12.97 -31.34 -11.88
C ARG A 773 11.87 -31.04 -12.92
N SER A 774 11.78 -29.82 -13.42
CA SER A 774 11.07 -29.58 -14.69
C SER A 774 11.50 -28.25 -15.31
N ARG A 775 12.22 -28.35 -16.43
CA ARG A 775 12.41 -27.25 -17.38
C ARG A 775 11.08 -27.03 -18.09
N ILE A 776 10.65 -25.78 -18.18
CA ILE A 776 9.36 -25.34 -18.75
C ILE A 776 9.26 -25.79 -20.23
N ALA A 777 8.68 -26.97 -20.49
CA ALA A 777 8.34 -27.43 -21.82
C ALA A 777 6.86 -27.11 -22.11
N ARG A 778 6.60 -26.36 -23.18
CA ARG A 778 5.24 -25.99 -23.63
C ARG A 778 4.80 -26.94 -24.74
N ILE A 779 3.55 -27.42 -24.69
CA ILE A 779 2.95 -28.33 -25.68
C ILE A 779 3.11 -27.79 -27.10
N VAL A 780 2.82 -26.49 -27.33
CA VAL A 780 2.99 -25.82 -28.64
C VAL A 780 4.41 -25.96 -29.21
N VAL A 781 5.44 -25.82 -28.39
CA VAL A 781 6.84 -25.90 -28.83
C VAL A 781 7.20 -27.35 -29.16
N GLU A 782 6.69 -28.31 -28.39
CA GLU A 782 6.93 -29.74 -28.64
C GLU A 782 6.17 -30.26 -29.87
N CYS A 783 4.95 -29.76 -30.14
CA CYS A 783 4.24 -30.04 -31.39
C CYS A 783 5.05 -29.51 -32.60
N ALA A 784 5.55 -28.29 -32.48
CA ALA A 784 6.30 -27.63 -33.54
C ALA A 784 7.67 -28.29 -33.82
N LYS A 785 8.33 -28.85 -32.80
CA LYS A 785 9.56 -29.67 -32.98
C LYS A 785 9.33 -30.93 -33.80
N ARG A 786 8.09 -31.45 -33.81
CA ARG A 786 7.69 -32.63 -34.58
C ARG A 786 7.10 -32.28 -35.96
N GLY A 787 7.21 -31.01 -36.37
CA GLY A 787 6.71 -30.54 -37.67
C GLY A 787 5.21 -30.22 -37.70
N VAL A 788 4.50 -30.30 -36.57
CA VAL A 788 3.08 -29.95 -36.48
C VAL A 788 2.93 -28.45 -36.25
N SER A 789 2.17 -27.76 -37.11
CA SER A 789 1.88 -26.35 -36.87
C SER A 789 0.98 -26.20 -35.65
N ALA A 790 1.38 -25.36 -34.69
CA ALA A 790 0.67 -25.18 -33.44
C ALA A 790 0.53 -23.70 -33.06
N VAL A 791 -0.64 -23.35 -32.50
CA VAL A 791 -1.02 -22.00 -32.09
C VAL A 791 -1.33 -21.98 -30.60
N GLY A 792 -0.60 -21.19 -29.83
CA GLY A 792 -0.89 -20.93 -28.42
C GLY A 792 -1.66 -19.63 -28.20
N VAL A 793 -2.74 -19.68 -27.42
CA VAL A 793 -3.51 -18.49 -27.02
C VAL A 793 -3.31 -18.20 -25.53
N GLU A 794 -3.10 -16.93 -25.20
CA GLU A 794 -2.79 -16.46 -23.83
C GLU A 794 -3.26 -15.00 -23.63
N LEU A 795 -3.61 -14.60 -22.40
CA LEU A 795 -3.93 -13.21 -22.05
C LEU A 795 -2.73 -12.45 -21.47
N ASN A 796 -1.83 -13.17 -20.80
CA ASN A 796 -0.66 -12.67 -20.09
C ASN A 796 0.49 -12.33 -21.07
N LEU A 797 0.79 -11.03 -21.19
CA LEU A 797 1.81 -10.52 -22.11
C LEU A 797 3.23 -11.06 -21.81
N PRO A 798 3.73 -11.05 -20.55
CA PRO A 798 4.99 -11.71 -20.19
C PRO A 798 5.11 -13.17 -20.67
N LEU A 799 4.06 -13.98 -20.51
CA LEU A 799 4.08 -15.39 -20.91
C LEU A 799 4.17 -15.55 -22.42
N ILE A 800 3.50 -14.70 -23.20
CA ILE A 800 3.59 -14.69 -24.66
C ILE A 800 5.00 -14.33 -25.14
N ILE A 801 5.62 -13.33 -24.52
CA ILE A 801 6.99 -12.91 -24.86
C ILE A 801 7.96 -14.07 -24.61
N TYR A 802 7.84 -14.74 -23.47
CA TYR A 802 8.63 -15.94 -23.15
C TYR A 802 8.41 -17.08 -24.17
N SER A 803 7.16 -17.34 -24.58
CA SER A 803 6.85 -18.38 -25.56
C SER A 803 7.47 -18.12 -26.92
N LYS A 804 7.40 -16.87 -27.40
CA LYS A 804 8.01 -16.45 -28.67
C LYS A 804 9.53 -16.58 -28.60
N TYR A 805 10.14 -16.20 -27.49
CA TYR A 805 11.57 -16.39 -27.26
C TYR A 805 11.96 -17.87 -27.25
N SER A 806 11.19 -18.73 -26.55
CA SER A 806 11.43 -20.17 -26.49
C SER A 806 11.32 -20.83 -27.88
N ALA A 807 10.31 -20.47 -28.67
CA ALA A 807 10.15 -20.96 -30.04
C ALA A 807 11.32 -20.52 -30.95
N ARG A 808 11.80 -19.28 -30.80
CA ARG A 808 12.98 -18.78 -31.52
C ARG A 808 14.25 -19.52 -31.11
N ARG A 809 14.45 -19.74 -29.81
CA ARG A 809 15.61 -20.48 -29.28
C ARG A 809 15.65 -21.94 -29.75
N ASN A 810 14.49 -22.56 -29.96
CA ASN A 810 14.38 -23.93 -30.46
C ASN A 810 14.27 -24.02 -32.00
N ASN A 811 14.43 -22.93 -32.75
CA ASN A 811 14.30 -22.88 -34.21
C ASN A 811 12.96 -23.37 -34.79
N VAL A 812 11.88 -23.28 -34.00
CA VAL A 812 10.53 -23.75 -34.40
C VAL A 812 9.53 -22.61 -34.61
N SER A 813 9.99 -21.37 -34.69
CA SER A 813 9.14 -20.18 -34.87
C SER A 813 8.29 -20.19 -36.14
N LYS A 814 8.68 -20.96 -37.16
CA LYS A 814 7.89 -21.17 -38.38
C LYS A 814 6.60 -21.98 -38.11
N TYR A 815 6.67 -22.94 -37.19
CA TYR A 815 5.58 -23.87 -36.88
C TYR A 815 4.83 -23.52 -35.58
N ALA A 816 5.45 -22.79 -34.63
CA ALA A 816 4.83 -22.36 -33.38
C ALA A 816 4.47 -20.86 -33.38
N LYS A 817 3.17 -20.53 -33.33
CA LYS A 817 2.67 -19.14 -33.24
C LYS A 817 1.98 -18.89 -31.90
N PHE A 818 2.09 -17.66 -31.36
CA PHE A 818 1.48 -17.28 -30.08
C PHE A 818 0.74 -15.94 -30.19
N TYR A 819 -0.51 -15.89 -29.72
CA TYR A 819 -1.38 -14.71 -29.81
C TYR A 819 -1.93 -14.28 -28.44
N ARG A 820 -2.04 -12.96 -28.25
CA ARG A 820 -2.69 -12.38 -27.07
C ARG A 820 -4.19 -12.30 -27.28
N ARG A 821 -4.95 -13.32 -26.86
CA ARG A 821 -6.41 -13.37 -27.04
C ARG A 821 -7.10 -14.01 -25.83
N ASN A 822 -8.36 -13.64 -25.63
CA ASN A 822 -9.23 -14.32 -24.67
C ASN A 822 -9.72 -15.63 -25.32
N ILE A 823 -9.58 -16.74 -24.61
CA ILE A 823 -10.00 -18.08 -25.07
C ILE A 823 -11.48 -18.09 -25.46
N LEU A 824 -12.36 -17.46 -24.67
CA LEU A 824 -13.81 -17.39 -24.95
C LEU A 824 -14.17 -16.57 -26.18
N LYS A 825 -13.29 -15.65 -26.61
CA LYS A 825 -13.49 -14.79 -27.79
C LYS A 825 -12.69 -15.24 -29.00
N THR A 826 -11.85 -16.26 -28.85
CA THR A 826 -11.07 -16.78 -29.97
C THR A 826 -11.99 -17.60 -30.86
N ASP A 827 -11.92 -17.36 -32.16
CA ASP A 827 -12.65 -18.15 -33.15
C ASP A 827 -12.05 -19.55 -33.22
N LEU A 828 -12.86 -20.56 -32.90
CA LEU A 828 -12.47 -21.98 -32.89
C LEU A 828 -12.89 -22.71 -34.16
N THR A 829 -13.70 -22.10 -35.03
CA THR A 829 -14.17 -22.71 -36.29
C THR A 829 -13.00 -23.02 -37.25
N ALA A 830 -11.91 -22.26 -37.14
CA ALA A 830 -10.71 -22.38 -37.95
C ALA A 830 -9.79 -23.57 -37.56
N TYR A 831 -10.10 -24.29 -36.48
CA TYR A 831 -9.25 -25.35 -35.94
C TYR A 831 -10.00 -26.68 -35.89
N ARG A 832 -9.38 -27.76 -36.40
CA ARG A 832 -9.91 -29.12 -36.30
C ARG A 832 -9.40 -29.90 -35.09
N THR A 833 -8.29 -29.46 -34.49
CA THR A 833 -7.69 -30.11 -33.32
C THR A 833 -7.38 -29.07 -32.25
N ALA A 834 -7.93 -29.25 -31.06
CA ALA A 834 -7.64 -28.40 -29.91
C ALA A 834 -7.09 -29.22 -28.73
N ILE A 835 -6.16 -28.62 -27.99
CA ILE A 835 -5.62 -29.16 -26.75
C ILE A 835 -6.06 -28.22 -25.63
N LEU A 836 -6.73 -28.76 -24.61
CA LEU A 836 -7.19 -27.98 -23.47
C LEU A 836 -6.50 -28.44 -22.19
N PHE A 837 -5.76 -27.52 -21.60
CA PHE A 837 -5.12 -27.68 -20.30
C PHE A 837 -5.81 -26.79 -19.28
N GLY A 838 -6.73 -27.35 -18.49
CA GLY A 838 -7.62 -26.59 -17.62
C GLY A 838 -7.88 -27.24 -16.27
N ALA A 839 -8.29 -26.44 -15.28
CA ALA A 839 -8.89 -26.96 -14.06
C ALA A 839 -10.33 -27.41 -14.32
N GLU A 840 -10.83 -28.39 -13.57
CA GLU A 840 -12.19 -28.96 -13.69
C GLU A 840 -13.29 -27.88 -13.89
N SER A 841 -13.30 -26.83 -13.06
CA SER A 841 -14.28 -25.73 -13.16
C SER A 841 -14.17 -24.88 -14.44
N MET A 842 -13.01 -24.85 -15.08
CA MET A 842 -12.79 -24.13 -16.34
C MET A 842 -13.35 -24.91 -17.53
N VAL A 843 -13.29 -26.25 -17.47
CA VAL A 843 -13.77 -27.12 -18.53
C VAL A 843 -15.28 -27.03 -18.68
N GLU A 844 -16.03 -26.94 -17.58
CA GLU A 844 -17.48 -26.73 -17.60
C GLU A 844 -17.88 -25.42 -18.31
N MET A 845 -17.15 -24.33 -18.04
CA MET A 845 -17.42 -23.04 -18.69
C MET A 845 -16.98 -23.00 -20.16
N LEU A 846 -15.96 -23.79 -20.53
CA LEU A 846 -15.44 -23.84 -21.90
C LEU A 846 -16.19 -24.84 -22.78
N ALA A 847 -16.92 -25.81 -22.22
CA ALA A 847 -17.65 -26.81 -23.01
C ALA A 847 -18.58 -26.18 -24.08
N PRO A 848 -19.41 -25.16 -23.77
CA PRO A 848 -20.22 -24.50 -24.80
C PRO A 848 -19.39 -23.78 -25.87
N LYS A 849 -18.19 -23.31 -25.52
CA LYS A 849 -17.28 -22.64 -26.46
C LYS A 849 -16.62 -23.65 -27.40
N LEU A 850 -16.27 -24.84 -26.91
CA LEU A 850 -15.70 -25.92 -27.71
C LEU A 850 -16.70 -26.41 -28.78
N ASP A 851 -18.00 -26.30 -28.51
CA ASP A 851 -19.06 -26.59 -29.49
C ASP A 851 -19.08 -25.65 -30.73
N GLU A 852 -18.22 -24.63 -30.79
CA GLU A 852 -17.99 -23.85 -32.00
C GLU A 852 -17.16 -24.59 -33.06
N MET A 853 -16.33 -25.57 -32.66
CA MET A 853 -15.51 -26.34 -33.60
C MET A 853 -16.35 -27.14 -34.60
N ASN A 854 -15.85 -27.43 -35.79
CA ASN A 854 -16.62 -28.18 -36.79
C ASN A 854 -16.89 -29.63 -36.35
N VAL A 855 -17.92 -30.27 -36.93
CA VAL A 855 -18.16 -31.72 -36.78
C VAL A 855 -16.93 -32.50 -37.26
N ASP A 856 -16.64 -33.65 -36.65
CA ASP A 856 -15.40 -34.42 -36.82
C ASP A 856 -14.10 -33.77 -36.29
N SER A 857 -14.19 -32.63 -35.59
CA SER A 857 -13.04 -32.08 -34.87
C SER A 857 -12.64 -32.94 -33.67
N HIS A 858 -11.37 -32.85 -33.28
CA HIS A 858 -10.78 -33.59 -32.18
C HIS A 858 -10.36 -32.66 -31.03
N ILE A 859 -10.58 -33.11 -29.80
CA ILE A 859 -10.11 -32.41 -28.60
C ILE A 859 -9.30 -33.35 -27.72
N ILE A 860 -8.14 -32.88 -27.28
CA ILE A 860 -7.35 -33.53 -26.25
C ILE A 860 -7.49 -32.76 -24.95
N MET A 861 -8.16 -33.38 -23.99
CA MET A 861 -8.32 -32.87 -22.63
C MET A 861 -7.16 -33.35 -21.77
N CYS A 862 -6.50 -32.44 -21.05
CA CYS A 862 -5.43 -32.78 -20.12
C CYS A 862 -5.91 -32.68 -18.67
N ARG A 863 -5.48 -33.62 -17.80
CA ARG A 863 -5.78 -33.74 -16.36
C ARG A 863 -7.22 -34.05 -15.94
N PHE A 864 -8.20 -33.48 -16.62
CA PHE A 864 -9.60 -33.70 -16.31
C PHE A 864 -10.38 -34.07 -17.58
N PRO A 865 -11.28 -35.07 -17.52
CA PRO A 865 -12.14 -35.44 -18.63
C PRO A 865 -13.20 -34.36 -18.89
N MET A 866 -13.85 -34.45 -20.04
CA MET A 866 -14.94 -33.55 -20.41
C MET A 866 -16.21 -33.82 -19.57
N PRO A 867 -17.02 -32.78 -19.23
CA PRO A 867 -18.27 -32.94 -18.49
C PRO A 867 -19.30 -33.81 -19.21
N SER A 868 -20.26 -34.34 -18.45
CA SER A 868 -21.40 -35.10 -18.97
C SER A 868 -22.30 -34.21 -19.83
N ASN A 869 -23.09 -34.81 -20.74
CA ASN A 869 -24.02 -34.14 -21.66
C ASN A 869 -23.37 -33.21 -22.68
N THR A 870 -22.25 -33.63 -23.27
CA THR A 870 -21.56 -32.89 -24.34
C THR A 870 -21.69 -33.59 -25.68
N ARG A 871 -21.44 -32.87 -26.78
CA ARG A 871 -21.40 -33.43 -28.15
C ARG A 871 -20.05 -34.10 -28.48
N TRP A 872 -19.27 -34.43 -27.46
CA TRP A 872 -17.90 -34.91 -27.60
C TRP A 872 -17.83 -36.39 -27.18
N LYS A 873 -17.64 -37.27 -28.16
CA LYS A 873 -17.51 -38.71 -27.94
C LYS A 873 -16.07 -39.03 -27.56
N LEU A 874 -15.87 -39.68 -26.41
CA LEU A 874 -14.56 -40.19 -26.02
C LEU A 874 -14.12 -41.27 -27.00
N LEU A 875 -12.91 -41.16 -27.54
CA LEU A 875 -12.30 -42.19 -28.36
C LEU A 875 -11.35 -43.04 -27.50
N GLU A 876 -10.39 -42.39 -26.85
CA GLU A 876 -9.31 -43.04 -26.12
C GLU A 876 -8.78 -42.15 -24.99
N TYR A 877 -8.00 -42.72 -24.08
CA TYR A 877 -7.27 -41.96 -23.06
C TYR A 877 -5.92 -42.62 -22.78
N GLU A 878 -4.96 -41.82 -22.29
CA GLU A 878 -3.61 -42.27 -21.97
C GLU A 878 -3.17 -41.71 -20.60
N GLY A 879 -2.59 -42.56 -19.77
CA GLY A 879 -2.06 -42.20 -18.44
C GLY A 879 -3.08 -42.19 -17.30
N GLU A 880 -2.59 -41.96 -16.08
CA GLU A 880 -3.38 -41.92 -14.84
C GLU A 880 -3.11 -40.65 -14.04
N GLY A 881 -4.11 -40.21 -13.26
CA GLY A 881 -3.95 -39.09 -12.32
C GLY A 881 -3.63 -37.76 -13.01
N ILE A 882 -2.58 -37.07 -12.55
CA ILE A 882 -2.21 -35.73 -13.03
C ILE A 882 -1.62 -35.72 -14.46
N ASP A 883 -1.20 -36.88 -14.95
CA ASP A 883 -0.59 -37.06 -16.28
C ASP A 883 -1.57 -37.62 -17.31
N ALA A 884 -2.82 -37.86 -16.92
CA ALA A 884 -3.86 -38.36 -17.81
C ALA A 884 -4.23 -37.34 -18.91
N ALA A 885 -4.52 -37.87 -20.10
CA ALA A 885 -5.05 -37.14 -21.24
C ALA A 885 -6.13 -37.96 -21.95
N TRP A 886 -7.19 -37.30 -22.43
CA TRP A 886 -8.34 -37.94 -23.07
C TRP A 886 -8.56 -37.34 -24.46
N LEU A 887 -8.73 -38.20 -25.46
CA LEU A 887 -9.01 -37.83 -26.84
C LEU A 887 -10.51 -37.97 -27.12
N TYR A 888 -11.13 -36.88 -27.56
CA TYR A 888 -12.54 -36.81 -27.94
C TYR A 888 -12.69 -36.46 -29.41
N LYS A 889 -13.78 -36.93 -30.02
CA LYS A 889 -14.23 -36.54 -31.36
C LYS A 889 -15.63 -35.94 -31.30
N LYS A 890 -15.85 -34.85 -32.03
CA LYS A 890 -17.14 -34.17 -32.06
C LYS A 890 -18.18 -34.97 -32.86
N SER A 891 -19.34 -35.20 -32.24
CA SER A 891 -20.52 -35.86 -32.80
C SER A 891 -21.65 -34.87 -33.05
N ASN A 892 -22.61 -35.24 -33.90
CA ASN A 892 -23.86 -34.48 -34.11
C ASN A 892 -24.86 -34.66 -32.95
N GLU A 893 -24.75 -35.77 -32.21
CA GLU A 893 -25.65 -36.12 -31.12
C GLU A 893 -24.98 -35.88 -29.75
N ILE A 894 -25.81 -35.58 -28.74
CA ILE A 894 -25.35 -35.47 -27.35
C ILE A 894 -25.08 -36.88 -26.84
N VAL A 895 -23.84 -37.16 -26.46
CA VAL A 895 -23.43 -38.47 -25.97
C VAL A 895 -23.70 -38.54 -24.46
N LYS A 896 -24.56 -39.47 -24.03
CA LYS A 896 -24.71 -39.81 -22.60
C LYS A 896 -23.48 -40.61 -22.16
N ARG A 897 -23.05 -40.42 -20.91
CA ARG A 897 -21.84 -41.04 -20.36
C ARG A 897 -21.96 -42.57 -20.42
N ASP A 898 -20.99 -43.24 -21.02
CA ASP A 898 -20.78 -44.68 -20.80
C ASP A 898 -20.20 -44.86 -19.39
N ASP A 899 -20.95 -45.52 -18.51
CA ASP A 899 -20.56 -45.77 -17.12
C ASP A 899 -19.44 -46.82 -16.99
N SER A 900 -18.91 -47.35 -18.10
CA SER A 900 -17.81 -48.33 -18.12
C SER A 900 -16.43 -47.75 -17.81
N PHE A 901 -16.30 -46.43 -17.64
CA PHE A 901 -15.01 -45.73 -17.43
C PHE A 901 -14.99 -44.86 -16.16
N SER A 902 -15.50 -45.37 -15.04
CA SER A 902 -15.35 -44.74 -13.71
C SER A 902 -13.96 -44.98 -13.12
N CYS A 903 -13.18 -43.92 -12.89
CA CYS A 903 -11.81 -43.95 -12.32
C CYS A 903 -11.55 -42.80 -11.35
#